data_AF-A0A1C6UY40-F1
#
_entry.id   AF-A0A1C6UY40-F1
#
_cell.length_a   1.000
_cell.length_b   1.000
_cell.length_c   1.000
_cell.angle_alpha   90.00
_cell.angle_beta   90.00
_cell.angle_gamma   90.00
#
_symmetry.space_group_name_H-M   'P 1'
#
loop_
_entity.id
_entity.type
_entity.pdbx_description
1 polymer ?
#
loop_
_entity_poly.entity_id
_entity_poly.type
_entity_poly.pdbx_seq_one_letter_code
_entity_poly.pdbx_strand_id
1 'polypeptide(L)'
;METGDPRNSVPPGRTGPFFGFVSVVGVVALLVSAGPLAALPDELPHLPAAFWTMAALAVACDARPFVPPGRRQTSAVFPSTCFTFAILLGWGLGPAVAVQAVAVAVSGWRLGYAGWRTAFNGAQYACALAAAYAVTRLGSGELFDGGRLHWTDVAAVGGATAAWFVVNYGLVSSAIRLRFGDRWWPAVRLGLAYELLSTGSLLLLAPVLVAAARASAALIPLVLVPLFAVYRMARLSAEREQLADLDPLTGLPNRKALLTEVAEQVHLHAERAARGEPDAHLALLLLDLDRFKHVNDALGHAVGDRLLVEVSARLIEVVGEEDLVARLGGDEFAIVVPRLTGTDEARERADRVVAALAEPVPLDGLPLDVGGSIGVALFPEHGEDFATLMRHADVAMYDAKHRNDTVAVYAPESDHNSAERLSLLADLRRVLESGPRAPAEEPTGVRGGDGATLAPAPGLPDPSGRPARADALPRNGMRGARRGDGPADGSGAARSRRTLERSGRWGLRRRERVEVRHDDELINRIVTGADPIRRRGARPAAAPGDGDRLTPAAAPGDGDRLAPASDAGAAGVEQAEAPHGRPAAVLGGPGETVPAGRREHGGPDSPDAGGPADATVDAIPAPARTADRRGTGGARRGDGLDDPAGDPGEITMYYQPQIAIATGEVVGVEALLRWRHPRRGMVDPGELIQVAEQSAVMRLLTRRVVDDVVEQVAKWSAAGLTLRAALNVSVRDLHTGEIADQIADRLTRYGVPPDRLQVEITEGALMADPRRVLASITQLHRIGVGIALDDFGTGYSSLQHLRRLPLSEVKVDRSFVLGMADDPDDAAIVRSMIELAGALGLRVVAEGVEDERTWRLLHAAGCDVAQGWFHARPMPAEELVTWLSRYRPVHPAVAADGDGPRRPPR
;
A
#
# COMPACT_ATOMS: atom_id res chain seq x y z
N MET A 1 15.34 31.60 -20.61
CA MET A 1 15.85 32.05 -19.30
C MET A 1 15.60 30.89 -18.34
N GLU A 2 16.65 30.20 -17.92
CA GLU A 2 16.56 29.11 -16.94
C GLU A 2 15.77 29.60 -15.73
N THR A 3 14.70 28.89 -15.39
CA THR A 3 13.94 29.11 -14.16
C THR A 3 14.90 28.91 -13.00
N GLY A 4 15.32 30.02 -12.40
CA GLY A 4 16.25 30.01 -11.28
C GLY A 4 15.73 29.08 -10.20
N ASP A 5 16.57 28.12 -9.85
CA ASP A 5 16.36 27.18 -8.77
C ASP A 5 15.67 27.83 -7.54
N PRO A 6 14.47 27.38 -7.12
CA PRO A 6 13.76 27.95 -5.97
C PRO A 6 14.57 27.85 -4.66
N ARG A 7 15.65 27.07 -4.63
CA ARG A 7 16.63 27.03 -3.53
C ARG A 7 17.43 28.35 -3.39
N ASN A 8 17.53 29.15 -4.46
CA ASN A 8 18.33 30.37 -4.53
C ASN A 8 17.50 31.66 -4.42
N SER A 9 16.17 31.56 -4.40
CA SER A 9 15.25 32.69 -4.29
C SER A 9 14.75 32.92 -2.85
N VAL A 10 14.51 34.18 -2.52
CA VAL A 10 13.90 34.60 -1.25
C VAL A 10 12.50 35.13 -1.56
N PRO A 11 11.44 34.72 -0.85
CA PRO A 11 10.08 35.18 -1.13
C PRO A 11 9.97 36.72 -1.09
N PRO A 12 9.21 37.34 -2.00
CA PRO A 12 8.99 38.78 -1.99
C PRO A 12 8.34 39.23 -0.67
N GLY A 13 8.88 40.28 -0.05
CA GLY A 13 8.44 40.80 1.26
C GLY A 13 9.24 40.34 2.48
N ARG A 14 10.12 39.33 2.35
CA ARG A 14 11.01 38.86 3.44
C ARG A 14 12.50 39.06 3.17
N THR A 15 12.84 39.66 2.04
CA THR A 15 14.23 39.94 1.63
C THR A 15 14.97 40.82 2.63
N GLY A 16 14.37 41.92 3.08
CA GLY A 16 14.96 42.85 4.05
C GLY A 16 15.42 42.19 5.36
N PRO A 17 14.50 41.58 6.16
CA PRO A 17 14.88 40.96 7.43
C PRO A 17 15.82 39.77 7.25
N PHE A 18 15.66 38.97 6.19
CA PHE A 18 16.53 37.83 5.91
C PHE A 18 17.97 38.27 5.58
N PHE A 19 18.17 39.17 4.61
CA PHE A 19 19.51 39.64 4.26
C PHE A 19 20.14 40.51 5.35
N GLY A 20 19.33 41.21 6.16
CA GLY A 20 19.79 41.88 7.37
C GLY A 20 20.41 40.88 8.36
N PHE A 21 19.73 39.78 8.63
CA PHE A 21 20.26 38.70 9.48
C PHE A 21 21.53 38.07 8.90
N VAL A 22 21.55 37.72 7.60
CA VAL A 22 22.74 37.17 6.93
C VAL A 22 23.94 38.13 7.05
N SER A 23 23.71 39.43 6.90
CA SER A 23 24.75 40.46 7.04
C SER A 23 25.28 40.55 8.47
N VAL A 24 24.40 40.52 9.48
CA VAL A 24 24.80 40.52 10.90
C VAL A 24 25.66 39.30 11.21
N VAL A 25 25.25 38.10 10.76
CA VAL A 25 26.05 36.88 10.93
C VAL A 25 27.40 36.99 10.24
N GLY A 26 27.44 37.58 9.03
CA GLY A 26 28.68 37.85 8.30
C GLY A 26 29.63 38.80 9.05
N VAL A 27 29.10 39.88 9.63
CA VAL A 27 29.90 40.83 10.44
C VAL A 27 30.44 40.17 11.69
N VAL A 28 29.62 39.39 12.40
CA VAL A 28 30.08 38.64 13.57
C VAL A 28 31.19 37.68 13.17
N ALA A 29 30.99 36.89 12.11
CA ALA A 29 31.99 35.95 11.60
C ALA A 29 33.32 36.64 11.25
N LEU A 30 33.27 37.82 10.63
CA LEU A 30 34.45 38.63 10.35
C LEU A 30 35.17 39.05 11.63
N LEU A 31 34.42 39.53 12.64
CA LEU A 31 34.99 40.00 13.91
C LEU A 31 35.67 38.87 14.69
N VAL A 32 35.05 37.69 14.81
CA VAL A 32 35.67 36.55 15.51
C VAL A 32 36.83 35.92 14.72
N SER A 33 36.87 36.07 13.40
CA SER A 33 37.90 35.43 12.56
C SER A 33 39.08 36.35 12.23
N ALA A 34 38.91 37.68 12.30
CA ALA A 34 39.92 38.64 11.83
C ALA A 34 41.26 38.50 12.55
N GLY A 35 41.27 38.44 13.88
CA GLY A 35 42.49 38.26 14.66
C GLY A 35 43.19 36.93 14.38
N PRO A 36 42.49 35.78 14.54
CA PRO A 36 43.06 34.47 14.24
C PRO A 36 43.56 34.31 12.79
N LEU A 37 42.87 34.87 11.81
CA LEU A 37 43.31 34.82 10.41
C LEU A 37 44.49 35.75 10.13
N ALA A 38 44.62 36.87 10.85
CA ALA A 38 45.76 37.77 10.72
C ALA A 38 47.07 37.15 11.26
N ALA A 39 46.98 36.24 12.24
CA ALA A 39 48.13 35.49 12.77
C ALA A 39 48.54 34.29 11.89
N LEU A 40 47.64 33.81 11.02
CA LEU A 40 47.86 32.62 10.20
C LEU A 40 49.11 32.66 9.29
N PRO A 41 49.49 33.78 8.65
CA PRO A 41 50.71 33.86 7.83
C PRO A 41 51.99 33.48 8.57
N ASP A 42 52.06 33.84 9.85
CA ASP A 42 53.22 33.54 10.71
C ASP A 42 53.20 32.08 11.20
N GLU A 43 52.01 31.48 11.34
CA GLU A 43 51.84 30.08 11.76
C GLU A 43 52.04 29.06 10.63
N LEU A 44 51.71 29.43 9.38
CA LEU A 44 51.72 28.56 8.20
C LEU A 44 53.03 27.75 8.00
N PRO A 45 54.24 28.35 8.14
CA PRO A 45 55.50 27.62 7.99
C PRO A 45 55.74 26.53 9.04
N HIS A 46 55.05 26.61 10.18
CA HIS A 46 55.23 25.72 11.33
C HIS A 46 54.17 24.61 11.40
N LEU A 47 53.19 24.60 10.49
CA LEU A 47 52.14 23.59 10.49
C LEU A 47 52.66 22.22 10.00
N PRO A 48 52.37 21.12 10.73
CA PRO A 48 52.87 19.79 10.39
C PRO A 48 52.15 19.18 9.19
N ALA A 49 52.72 18.13 8.60
CA ALA A 49 52.10 17.39 7.49
C ALA A 49 50.69 16.85 7.83
N ALA A 50 50.43 16.55 9.10
CA ALA A 50 49.13 16.12 9.60
C ALA A 50 48.03 17.17 9.35
N PHE A 51 48.33 18.46 9.55
CA PHE A 51 47.41 19.56 9.27
C PHE A 51 47.04 19.59 7.79
N TRP A 52 48.05 19.57 6.90
CA TRP A 52 47.83 19.62 5.45
C TRP A 52 47.05 18.42 4.92
N THR A 53 47.25 17.25 5.53
CA THR A 53 46.48 16.03 5.19
C THR A 53 45.00 16.21 5.53
N MET A 54 44.68 16.73 6.72
CA MET A 54 43.29 17.01 7.10
C MET A 54 42.67 18.13 6.26
N ALA A 55 43.43 19.19 5.96
CA ALA A 55 42.97 20.28 5.11
C ALA A 55 42.61 19.79 3.69
N ALA A 56 43.46 18.95 3.10
CA ALA A 56 43.20 18.35 1.79
C ALA A 56 41.96 17.44 1.82
N LEU A 57 41.81 16.59 2.84
CA LEU A 57 40.65 15.71 3.00
C LEU A 57 39.35 16.48 3.25
N ALA A 58 39.38 17.56 4.04
CA ALA A 58 38.23 18.41 4.28
C ALA A 58 37.66 18.99 2.96
N VAL A 59 38.54 19.50 2.10
CA VAL A 59 38.14 20.05 0.79
C VAL A 59 37.73 18.93 -0.19
N ALA A 60 38.43 17.80 -0.20
CA ALA A 60 38.13 16.69 -1.10
C ALA A 60 36.76 16.04 -0.80
N CYS A 61 36.44 15.81 0.48
CA CYS A 61 35.16 15.26 0.90
C CYS A 61 33.99 16.20 0.58
N ASP A 62 34.16 17.51 0.77
CA ASP A 62 33.11 18.49 0.48
C ASP A 62 32.96 18.81 -1.01
N ALA A 63 33.91 18.42 -1.86
CA ALA A 63 33.78 18.53 -3.32
C ALA A 63 32.70 17.59 -3.90
N ARG A 64 32.31 16.54 -3.14
CA ARG A 64 31.18 15.64 -3.43
C ARG A 64 30.42 15.34 -2.12
N PRO A 65 29.66 16.32 -1.59
CA PRO A 65 29.01 16.16 -0.30
C PRO A 65 27.89 15.14 -0.38
N PHE A 66 27.68 14.42 0.73
CA PHE A 66 26.64 13.39 0.82
C PHE A 66 25.26 14.03 0.93
N VAL A 67 24.37 13.69 0.00
CA VAL A 67 22.94 13.99 0.11
C VAL A 67 22.21 12.65 0.30
N PRO A 68 21.55 12.40 1.45
CA PRO A 68 20.73 11.21 1.62
C PRO A 68 19.63 11.14 0.56
N PRO A 69 19.39 9.99 -0.11
CA PRO A 69 18.23 9.77 -0.97
C PRO A 69 16.93 10.05 -0.22
N GLY A 70 15.91 10.63 -0.88
CA GLY A 70 14.61 10.92 -0.27
C GLY A 70 14.56 12.12 0.68
N ARG A 71 15.69 12.78 0.98
CA ARG A 71 15.72 14.02 1.78
C ARG A 71 16.17 15.22 0.96
N ARG A 72 15.71 16.41 1.36
CA ARG A 72 16.10 17.68 0.73
C ARG A 72 17.64 17.80 0.76
N GLN A 73 18.22 18.33 -0.32
CA GLN A 73 19.65 18.63 -0.47
C GLN A 73 20.22 19.57 0.62
N THR A 74 19.37 20.16 1.45
CA THR A 74 19.69 20.95 2.65
C THR A 74 20.14 20.10 3.84
N SER A 75 19.94 18.79 3.83
CA SER A 75 20.39 17.84 4.86
C SER A 75 21.69 17.13 4.48
N ALA A 76 22.49 17.78 3.62
CA ALA A 76 23.77 17.24 3.20
C ALA A 76 24.73 17.20 4.39
N VAL A 77 25.31 16.04 4.66
CA VAL A 77 26.32 15.89 5.70
C VAL A 77 27.67 16.28 5.09
N PHE A 78 28.29 17.33 5.60
CA PHE A 78 29.59 17.83 5.15
C PHE A 78 30.70 17.25 6.04
N PRO A 79 31.49 16.27 5.55
CA PRO A 79 32.54 15.65 6.35
C PRO A 79 33.65 16.63 6.73
N SER A 80 33.78 17.79 6.04
CA SER A 80 34.70 18.86 6.42
C SER A 80 34.58 19.28 7.88
N THR A 81 33.37 19.26 8.45
CA THR A 81 33.09 19.62 9.84
C THR A 81 33.92 18.81 10.84
N CYS A 82 34.15 17.52 10.59
CA CYS A 82 34.98 16.66 11.42
C CYS A 82 36.45 17.10 11.38
N PHE A 83 36.97 17.33 10.17
CA PHE A 83 38.37 17.71 9.95
C PHE A 83 38.67 19.13 10.46
N THR A 84 37.77 20.09 10.24
CA THR A 84 37.99 21.48 10.68
C THR A 84 37.80 21.63 12.18
N PHE A 85 36.94 20.83 12.81
CA PHE A 85 36.88 20.74 14.27
C PHE A 85 38.13 20.04 14.86
N ALA A 86 38.69 19.03 14.20
CA ALA A 86 39.97 18.44 14.60
C ALA A 86 41.12 19.45 14.46
N ILE A 87 41.13 20.24 13.38
CA ILE A 87 42.09 21.33 13.20
C ILE A 87 41.93 22.39 14.29
N LEU A 88 40.70 22.72 14.68
CA LEU A 88 40.42 23.65 15.77
C LEU A 88 41.03 23.19 17.09
N LEU A 89 40.85 21.91 17.43
CA LEU A 89 41.38 21.32 18.65
C LEU A 89 42.92 21.16 18.63
N GLY A 90 43.52 21.00 17.45
CA GLY A 90 44.96 20.76 17.30
C GLY A 90 45.81 22.03 17.10
N TRP A 91 45.31 22.99 16.32
CA TRP A 91 46.07 24.17 15.87
C TRP A 91 45.28 25.49 15.99
N GLY A 92 44.08 25.47 16.58
CA GLY A 92 43.32 26.67 16.90
C GLY A 92 42.43 27.22 15.78
N LEU A 93 41.85 28.39 16.05
CA LEU A 93 40.72 28.94 15.28
C LEU A 93 41.10 29.43 13.87
N GLY A 94 42.25 30.07 13.71
CA GLY A 94 42.68 30.65 12.43
C GLY A 94 42.78 29.61 11.31
N PRO A 95 43.59 28.55 11.50
CA PRO A 95 43.71 27.48 10.51
C PRO A 95 42.37 26.77 10.23
N ALA A 96 41.55 26.53 11.26
CA ALA A 96 40.24 25.88 11.12
C ALA A 96 39.26 26.69 10.25
N VAL A 97 39.14 27.99 10.50
CA VAL A 97 38.27 28.89 9.72
C VAL A 97 38.76 29.01 8.28
N ALA A 98 40.07 29.10 8.05
CA ALA A 98 40.63 29.17 6.70
C ALA A 98 40.29 27.93 5.86
N VAL A 99 40.51 26.73 6.41
CA VAL A 99 40.19 25.47 5.73
C VAL A 99 38.69 25.33 5.49
N GLN A 100 37.85 25.68 6.47
CA GLN A 100 36.39 25.62 6.32
C GLN A 100 35.90 26.59 5.23
N ALA A 101 36.45 27.80 5.16
CA ALA A 101 36.09 28.77 4.13
C ALA A 101 36.40 28.25 2.71
N VAL A 102 37.55 27.59 2.53
CA VAL A 102 37.92 26.96 1.26
C VAL A 102 36.97 25.80 0.93
N ALA A 103 36.67 24.92 1.88
CA ALA A 103 35.75 23.79 1.68
C ALA A 103 34.33 24.27 1.30
N VAL A 104 33.82 25.31 1.95
CA VAL A 104 32.52 25.92 1.64
C VAL A 104 32.53 26.59 0.27
N ALA A 105 33.61 27.27 -0.12
CA ALA A 105 33.72 27.87 -1.45
C ALA A 105 33.70 26.82 -2.56
N VAL A 106 34.45 25.72 -2.37
CA VAL A 106 34.51 24.60 -3.32
C VAL A 106 33.16 23.90 -3.44
N SER A 107 32.51 23.60 -2.32
CA SER A 107 31.18 22.98 -2.32
C SER A 107 30.11 23.91 -2.92
N GLY A 108 30.13 25.20 -2.59
CA GLY A 108 29.22 26.19 -3.16
C GLY A 108 29.34 26.32 -4.67
N TRP A 109 30.57 26.32 -5.20
CA TRP A 109 30.83 26.32 -6.65
C TRP A 109 30.36 25.03 -7.32
N ARG A 110 30.68 23.87 -6.75
CA ARG A 110 30.29 22.54 -7.27
C ARG A 110 28.78 22.33 -7.30
N LEU A 111 28.06 22.83 -6.28
CA LEU A 111 26.63 22.59 -6.10
C LEU A 111 25.73 23.67 -6.72
N GLY A 112 26.32 24.69 -7.36
CA GLY A 112 25.56 25.79 -7.96
C GLY A 112 24.78 26.64 -6.95
N TYR A 113 25.28 26.75 -5.71
CA TYR A 113 24.63 27.57 -4.68
C TYR A 113 24.72 29.05 -5.02
N ALA A 114 23.66 29.81 -4.73
CA ALA A 114 23.72 31.27 -4.81
C ALA A 114 24.83 31.82 -3.91
N GLY A 115 25.51 32.88 -4.36
CA GLY A 115 26.64 33.46 -3.63
C GLY A 115 26.30 33.86 -2.19
N TRP A 116 25.08 34.32 -1.93
CA TRP A 116 24.63 34.64 -0.57
C TRP A 116 24.57 33.40 0.34
N ARG A 117 24.21 32.23 -0.21
CA ARG A 117 24.10 30.98 0.54
C ARG A 117 25.48 30.44 0.89
N THR A 118 26.41 30.51 -0.05
CA THR A 118 27.82 30.17 0.20
C THR A 118 28.43 31.09 1.24
N ALA A 119 28.17 32.40 1.16
CA ALA A 119 28.62 33.38 2.15
C ALA A 119 28.02 33.13 3.54
N PHE A 120 26.72 32.85 3.61
CA PHE A 120 26.04 32.53 4.87
C PHE A 120 26.60 31.24 5.50
N ASN A 121 26.77 30.17 4.72
CA ASN A 121 27.35 28.92 5.22
C ASN A 121 28.77 29.15 5.78
N GLY A 122 29.60 29.92 5.08
CA GLY A 122 30.94 30.26 5.56
C GLY A 122 30.92 31.03 6.89
N ALA A 123 30.06 32.04 6.98
CA ALA A 123 29.90 32.85 8.19
C ALA A 123 29.33 32.03 9.38
N GLN A 124 28.33 31.18 9.12
CA GLN A 124 27.74 30.27 10.10
C GLN A 124 28.79 29.34 10.70
N TYR A 125 29.59 28.66 9.87
CA TYR A 125 30.61 27.75 10.37
C TYR A 125 31.72 28.48 11.12
N ALA A 126 32.13 29.69 10.68
CA ALA A 126 33.11 30.50 11.40
C ALA A 126 32.61 30.88 12.80
N CYS A 127 31.35 31.30 12.94
CA CYS A 127 30.73 31.57 14.24
C CYS A 127 30.66 30.32 15.12
N ALA A 128 30.30 29.17 14.56
CA ALA A 128 30.21 27.91 15.30
C ALA A 128 31.60 27.42 15.78
N LEU A 129 32.63 27.51 14.94
CA LEU A 129 34.02 27.20 15.31
C LEU A 129 34.55 28.17 16.38
N ALA A 130 34.24 29.47 16.28
CA ALA A 130 34.63 30.45 17.29
C ALA A 130 33.98 30.19 18.65
N ALA A 131 32.69 29.81 18.66
CA ALA A 131 31.99 29.43 19.90
C ALA A 131 32.59 28.17 20.54
N ALA A 132 32.89 27.15 19.73
CA ALA A 132 33.59 25.96 20.19
C ALA A 132 34.98 26.30 20.79
N TYR A 133 35.75 27.15 20.09
CA TYR A 133 37.05 27.60 20.54
C TYR A 133 36.97 28.35 21.87
N ALA A 134 35.99 29.23 22.04
CA ALA A 134 35.79 29.94 23.29
C ALA A 134 35.59 28.98 24.46
N VAL A 135 34.81 27.90 24.28
CA VAL A 135 34.62 26.86 25.31
C VAL A 135 35.93 26.13 25.62
N THR A 136 36.73 25.81 24.61
CA THR A 136 38.04 25.17 24.85
C THR A 136 39.00 26.04 25.67
N ARG A 137 38.83 27.38 25.65
CA ARG A 137 39.66 28.35 26.39
C ARG A 137 39.16 28.62 27.81
N LEU A 138 37.95 28.17 28.17
CA LEU A 138 37.41 28.27 29.53
C LEU A 138 37.93 27.16 30.46
N GLY A 139 38.54 26.10 29.90
CA GLY A 139 39.17 25.01 30.66
C GLY A 139 40.48 25.44 31.33
N SER A 140 40.85 24.75 32.42
CA SER A 140 41.98 25.11 33.29
C SER A 140 43.37 24.67 32.77
N GLY A 141 43.52 24.29 31.50
CA GLY A 141 44.78 23.80 30.93
C GLY A 141 44.77 23.70 29.40
N GLU A 142 45.93 23.45 28.79
CA GLU A 142 46.03 23.14 27.37
C GLU A 142 45.41 21.76 27.09
N LEU A 143 44.53 21.70 26.10
CA LEU A 143 43.88 20.45 25.70
C LEU A 143 44.93 19.41 25.30
N PHE A 144 44.84 18.24 25.93
CA PHE A 144 45.74 17.11 25.73
C PHE A 144 47.22 17.37 26.10
N ASP A 145 47.46 18.20 27.12
CA ASP A 145 48.80 18.41 27.68
C ASP A 145 49.40 17.10 28.27
N GLY A 146 50.71 16.90 28.14
CA GLY A 146 51.43 15.77 28.72
C GLY A 146 51.11 14.37 28.17
N GLY A 147 50.33 14.23 27.09
CA GLY A 147 50.04 12.95 26.43
C GLY A 147 49.06 12.03 27.18
N ARG A 148 48.37 12.52 28.21
CA ARG A 148 47.31 11.81 28.94
C ARG A 148 45.99 12.54 28.79
N LEU A 149 44.91 11.80 28.52
CA LEU A 149 43.57 12.36 28.40
C LEU A 149 42.95 12.52 29.80
N HIS A 150 42.67 13.75 30.22
CA HIS A 150 41.97 14.02 31.48
C HIS A 150 40.46 14.11 31.26
N TRP A 151 39.66 13.82 32.30
CA TRP A 151 38.21 14.01 32.25
C TRP A 151 37.80 15.46 31.95
N THR A 152 38.65 16.42 32.32
CA THR A 152 38.49 17.84 31.96
C THR A 152 38.61 18.08 30.47
N ASP A 153 39.47 17.35 29.75
CA ASP A 153 39.59 17.44 28.29
C ASP A 153 38.33 16.89 27.61
N VAL A 154 37.82 15.77 28.11
CA VAL A 154 36.56 15.17 27.62
C VAL A 154 35.39 16.12 27.83
N ALA A 155 35.30 16.75 29.01
CA ALA A 155 34.26 17.74 29.31
C ALA A 155 34.40 19.00 28.44
N ALA A 156 35.62 19.49 28.20
CA ALA A 156 35.89 20.64 27.34
C ALA A 156 35.52 20.35 25.87
N VAL A 157 35.87 19.17 25.35
CA VAL A 157 35.50 18.73 24.00
C VAL A 157 33.98 18.55 23.86
N GLY A 158 33.33 17.94 24.86
CA GLY A 158 31.87 17.79 24.88
C GLY A 158 31.17 19.14 24.91
N GLY A 159 31.67 20.08 25.73
CA GLY A 159 31.17 21.45 25.80
C GLY A 159 31.38 22.22 24.49
N ALA A 160 32.56 22.08 23.86
CA ALA A 160 32.85 22.69 22.56
C ALA A 160 31.95 22.14 21.45
N THR A 161 31.68 20.83 21.47
CA THR A 161 30.73 20.17 20.55
C THR A 161 29.32 20.71 20.73
N ALA A 162 28.86 20.85 21.97
CA ALA A 162 27.56 21.42 22.29
C ALA A 162 27.46 22.90 21.85
N ALA A 163 28.49 23.71 22.11
CA ALA A 163 28.52 25.12 21.71
C ALA A 163 28.51 25.28 20.18
N TRP A 164 29.30 24.47 19.47
CA TRP A 164 29.27 24.43 18.00
C TRP A 164 27.86 24.12 17.51
N PHE A 165 27.22 23.08 18.07
CA PHE A 165 25.91 22.62 17.64
C PHE A 165 24.82 23.67 17.90
N VAL A 166 24.80 24.27 19.10
CA VAL A 166 23.82 25.31 19.48
C VAL A 166 23.92 26.52 18.56
N VAL A 167 25.14 27.00 18.28
CA VAL A 167 25.35 28.15 17.39
C VAL A 167 24.99 27.80 15.95
N ASN A 168 25.50 26.68 15.43
CA ASN A 168 25.23 26.23 14.07
C ASN A 168 23.73 26.06 13.83
N TYR A 169 23.06 25.27 14.68
CA TYR A 169 21.65 24.96 14.57
C TYR A 169 20.76 26.18 14.81
N GLY A 170 21.12 27.04 15.77
CA GLY A 170 20.40 28.27 16.07
C GLY A 170 20.44 29.26 14.91
N LEU A 171 21.59 29.40 14.25
CA LEU A 171 21.74 30.27 13.07
C LEU A 171 20.96 29.73 11.87
N VAL A 172 21.05 28.43 11.57
CA VAL A 172 20.29 27.78 10.48
C VAL A 172 18.79 27.90 10.74
N SER A 173 18.33 27.55 11.94
CA SER A 173 16.91 27.62 12.31
C SER A 173 16.37 29.04 12.22
N SER A 174 17.16 30.03 12.63
CA SER A 174 16.80 31.45 12.52
C SER A 174 16.73 31.91 11.06
N ALA A 175 17.67 31.48 10.20
CA ALA A 175 17.62 31.75 8.77
C ALA A 175 16.39 31.12 8.11
N ILE A 176 16.05 29.86 8.45
CA ILE A 176 14.87 29.15 7.96
C ILE A 176 13.59 29.87 8.43
N ARG A 177 13.51 30.25 9.70
CA ARG A 177 12.37 31.02 10.24
C ARG A 177 12.17 32.34 9.52
N LEU A 178 13.23 33.11 9.28
CA LEU A 178 13.16 34.40 8.59
C LEU A 178 12.82 34.23 7.10
N ARG A 179 13.18 33.10 6.48
CA ARG A 179 12.85 32.78 5.09
C ARG A 179 11.41 32.27 4.93
N PHE A 180 10.96 31.36 5.81
CA PHE A 180 9.71 30.59 5.64
C PHE A 180 8.56 30.96 6.61
N GLY A 181 8.81 31.71 7.70
CA GLY A 181 7.77 32.18 8.62
C GLY A 181 7.35 31.16 9.69
N ASP A 182 6.16 31.31 10.29
CA ASP A 182 5.74 30.67 11.56
C ASP A 182 5.54 29.15 11.53
N ARG A 183 5.60 28.49 10.36
CA ARG A 183 5.41 27.03 10.20
C ARG A 183 6.72 26.23 10.22
N TRP A 184 7.84 26.83 10.65
CA TRP A 184 9.17 26.21 10.62
C TRP A 184 9.39 25.11 11.69
N TRP A 185 8.69 25.19 12.83
CA TRP A 185 8.99 24.39 14.02
C TRP A 185 8.81 22.87 13.84
N PRO A 186 7.72 22.35 13.20
CA PRO A 186 7.56 20.91 13.00
C PRO A 186 8.68 20.31 12.13
N ALA A 187 9.05 20.99 11.04
CA ALA A 187 10.12 20.56 10.13
C ALA A 187 11.49 20.54 10.83
N VAL A 188 11.77 21.55 11.65
CA VAL A 188 13.02 21.63 12.41
C VAL A 188 13.04 20.62 13.56
N ARG A 189 11.94 20.39 14.27
CA ARG A 189 11.89 19.38 15.35
C ARG A 189 12.11 17.96 14.84
N LEU A 190 11.56 17.63 13.66
CA LEU A 190 11.73 16.31 13.05
C LEU A 190 13.19 16.08 12.57
N GLY A 191 13.87 17.13 12.13
CA GLY A 191 15.27 17.08 11.68
C GLY A 191 16.31 17.11 12.81
N LEU A 192 15.97 17.67 13.98
CA LEU A 192 16.89 17.89 15.11
C LEU A 192 17.56 16.59 15.58
N ALA A 193 16.80 15.52 15.74
CA ALA A 193 17.32 14.24 16.23
C ALA A 193 18.34 13.63 15.25
N TYR A 194 18.06 13.74 13.95
CA TYR A 194 18.96 13.29 12.91
C TYR A 194 20.25 14.13 12.88
N GLU A 195 20.14 15.46 12.91
CA GLU A 195 21.30 16.37 12.93
C GLU A 195 22.18 16.19 14.18
N LEU A 196 21.57 16.00 15.36
CA LEU A 196 22.30 15.66 16.59
C LEU A 196 23.09 14.36 16.42
N LEU A 197 22.47 13.34 15.81
CA LEU A 197 23.10 12.04 15.62
C LEU A 197 24.21 12.09 14.55
N SER A 198 23.94 12.71 13.39
CA SER A 198 24.88 12.76 12.26
C SER A 198 26.03 13.74 12.51
N THR A 199 25.73 15.00 12.81
CA THR A 199 26.74 16.04 12.97
C THR A 199 27.44 15.92 14.33
N GLY A 200 26.72 15.54 15.39
CA GLY A 200 27.33 15.28 16.70
C GLY A 200 28.31 14.11 16.70
N SER A 201 28.01 13.02 15.99
CA SER A 201 28.95 11.88 15.88
C SER A 201 30.22 12.23 15.11
N LEU A 202 30.12 13.07 14.06
CA LEU A 202 31.28 13.57 13.32
C LEU A 202 32.18 14.48 14.17
N LEU A 203 31.61 15.36 14.98
CA LEU A 203 32.37 16.24 15.87
C LEU A 203 33.09 15.44 16.96
N LEU A 204 32.43 14.43 17.53
CA LEU A 204 33.02 13.55 18.54
C LEU A 204 34.10 12.60 17.98
N LEU A 205 34.23 12.48 16.66
CA LEU A 205 35.34 11.78 16.00
C LEU A 205 36.62 12.64 15.93
N ALA A 206 36.50 13.95 16.04
CA ALA A 206 37.64 14.87 15.92
C ALA A 206 38.78 14.63 16.95
N PRO A 207 38.53 14.32 18.24
CA PRO A 207 39.61 13.99 19.18
C PRO A 207 40.42 12.76 18.76
N VAL A 208 39.78 11.78 18.12
CA VAL A 208 40.45 10.59 17.57
C VAL A 208 41.37 10.99 16.42
N LEU A 209 40.93 11.93 15.57
CA LEU A 209 41.76 12.50 14.51
C LEU A 209 42.95 13.29 15.05
N VAL A 210 42.76 14.07 16.11
CA VAL A 210 43.86 14.80 16.78
C VAL A 210 44.87 13.83 17.38
N ALA A 211 44.41 12.77 18.04
CA ALA A 211 45.27 11.72 18.57
C ALA A 211 46.05 10.99 17.45
N ALA A 212 45.37 10.66 16.34
CA ALA A 212 46.02 10.06 15.17
C ALA A 212 47.05 11.00 14.54
N ALA A 213 46.73 12.29 14.41
CA ALA A 213 47.62 13.32 13.87
C ALA A 213 48.91 13.48 14.69
N ARG A 214 48.84 13.33 16.01
CA ARG A 214 50.01 13.34 16.90
C ARG A 214 50.88 12.08 16.76
N ALA A 215 50.28 10.94 16.47
CA ALA A 215 50.99 9.69 16.27
C ALA A 215 51.65 9.59 14.88
N SER A 216 50.89 9.85 13.81
CA SER A 216 51.38 9.89 12.44
C SER A 216 50.32 10.46 11.49
N ALA A 217 50.74 11.36 10.59
CA ALA A 217 49.89 11.86 9.51
C ALA A 217 49.34 10.74 8.61
N ALA A 218 50.05 9.60 8.51
CA ALA A 218 49.64 8.46 7.70
C ALA A 218 48.38 7.74 8.24
N LEU A 219 48.01 7.96 9.51
CA LEU A 219 46.80 7.37 10.10
C LEU A 219 45.53 8.16 9.78
N ILE A 220 45.66 9.43 9.39
CA ILE A 220 44.52 10.33 9.15
C ILE A 220 43.61 9.80 8.03
N PRO A 221 44.11 9.30 6.87
CA PRO A 221 43.25 8.76 5.83
C PRO A 221 42.44 7.52 6.24
N LEU A 222 42.81 6.80 7.30
CA LEU A 222 42.06 5.64 7.78
C LEU A 222 40.63 6.00 8.21
N VAL A 223 40.38 7.26 8.58
CA VAL A 223 39.03 7.77 8.89
C VAL A 223 38.07 7.70 7.69
N LEU A 224 38.60 7.65 6.47
CA LEU A 224 37.77 7.52 5.26
C LEU A 224 37.02 6.19 5.22
N VAL A 225 37.57 5.12 5.81
CA VAL A 225 36.91 3.80 5.86
C VAL A 225 35.63 3.81 6.70
N PRO A 226 35.63 4.24 7.98
CA PRO A 226 34.39 4.34 8.75
C PRO A 226 33.47 5.43 8.20
N LEU A 227 33.97 6.55 7.69
CA LEU A 227 33.12 7.55 7.01
C LEU A 227 32.43 6.97 5.77
N PHE A 228 33.14 6.16 4.97
CA PHE A 228 32.58 5.46 3.82
C PHE A 228 31.57 4.37 4.23
N ALA A 229 31.81 3.66 5.32
CA ALA A 229 30.88 2.67 5.86
C ALA A 229 29.57 3.33 6.33
N VAL A 230 29.67 4.45 7.07
CA VAL A 230 28.49 5.26 7.46
C VAL A 230 27.77 5.80 6.22
N TYR A 231 28.51 6.27 5.21
CA TYR A 231 27.95 6.69 3.91
C TYR A 231 27.19 5.55 3.21
N ARG A 232 27.77 4.35 3.12
CA ARG A 232 27.14 3.17 2.50
C ARG A 232 25.90 2.73 3.27
N MET A 233 25.96 2.71 4.60
CA MET A 233 24.83 2.34 5.46
C MET A 233 23.68 3.33 5.30
N ALA A 234 23.95 4.63 5.36
CA ALA A 234 22.93 5.67 5.20
C ALA A 234 22.28 5.62 3.81
N ARG A 235 23.06 5.36 2.75
CA ARG A 235 22.55 5.22 1.39
C ARG A 235 21.65 3.99 1.24
N LEU A 236 22.10 2.83 1.74
CA LEU A 236 21.31 1.59 1.70
C LEU A 236 20.03 1.71 2.52
N SER A 237 20.08 2.40 3.66
CA SER A 237 18.90 2.68 4.48
C SER A 237 17.87 3.53 3.73
N ALA A 238 18.32 4.53 2.96
CA ALA A 238 17.44 5.39 2.19
C ALA A 238 16.89 4.70 0.94
N GLU A 239 17.68 3.87 0.25
CA GLU A 239 17.20 3.03 -0.86
C GLU A 239 16.14 2.02 -0.36
N ARG A 240 16.33 1.43 0.83
CA ARG A 240 15.30 0.61 1.48
C ARG A 240 14.04 1.37 1.85
N GLU A 241 14.18 2.62 2.30
CA GLU A 241 13.04 3.45 2.66
C GLU A 241 12.23 3.85 1.41
N GLN A 242 12.88 4.07 0.27
CA GLN A 242 12.20 4.31 -1.01
C GLN A 242 11.42 3.09 -1.51
N LEU A 243 11.99 1.89 -1.39
CA LEU A 243 11.25 0.66 -1.69
C LEU A 243 10.07 0.44 -0.73
N ALA A 244 10.13 0.98 0.49
CA ALA A 244 9.02 0.94 1.44
C ALA A 244 7.88 1.92 1.10
N ASP A 245 8.01 2.75 0.06
CA ASP A 245 6.98 3.68 -0.41
C ASP A 245 6.27 3.16 -1.68
N LEU A 246 6.67 2.01 -2.22
CA LEU A 246 6.06 1.36 -3.38
C LEU A 246 5.33 0.07 -2.98
N ASP A 247 4.35 -0.31 -3.79
CA ASP A 247 3.71 -1.63 -3.79
C ASP A 247 4.62 -2.63 -4.53
N PRO A 248 4.95 -3.79 -3.94
CA PRO A 248 5.91 -4.72 -4.53
C PRO A 248 5.40 -5.44 -5.78
N LEU A 249 4.07 -5.53 -5.97
CA LEU A 249 3.49 -6.21 -7.13
C LEU A 249 3.40 -5.26 -8.33
N THR A 250 2.80 -4.08 -8.14
CA THR A 250 2.49 -3.18 -9.27
C THR A 250 3.56 -2.11 -9.49
N GLY A 251 4.44 -1.88 -8.51
CA GLY A 251 5.41 -0.79 -8.53
C GLY A 251 4.79 0.61 -8.33
N LEU A 252 3.47 0.69 -8.09
CA LEU A 252 2.80 1.95 -7.77
C LEU A 252 3.17 2.45 -6.37
N PRO A 253 3.09 3.76 -6.09
CA PRO A 253 3.05 4.30 -4.73
C PRO A 253 2.09 3.53 -3.82
N ASN A 254 2.51 3.23 -2.59
CA ASN A 254 1.68 2.57 -1.60
C ASN A 254 0.91 3.58 -0.73
N ARG A 255 0.10 3.09 0.22
CA ARG A 255 -0.69 3.93 1.14
C ARG A 255 0.14 4.99 1.89
N LYS A 256 1.39 4.70 2.24
CA LYS A 256 2.29 5.65 2.93
C LYS A 256 2.74 6.78 2.00
N ALA A 257 3.06 6.46 0.75
CA ALA A 257 3.37 7.45 -0.27
C ALA A 257 2.17 8.34 -0.57
N LEU A 258 0.97 7.76 -0.71
CA LEU A 258 -0.28 8.50 -0.90
C LEU A 258 -0.55 9.52 0.22
N LEU A 259 -0.40 9.09 1.48
CA LEU A 259 -0.52 9.95 2.66
C LEU A 259 0.40 11.18 2.57
N THR A 260 1.64 10.95 2.14
CA THR A 260 2.67 12.00 2.01
C THR A 260 2.30 12.97 0.89
N GLU A 261 1.87 12.46 -0.26
CA GLU A 261 1.46 13.27 -1.40
C GLU A 261 0.24 14.14 -1.09
N VAL A 262 -0.82 13.57 -0.50
CA VAL A 262 -2.01 14.36 -0.14
C VAL A 262 -1.66 15.48 0.84
N ALA A 263 -0.81 15.20 1.83
CA ALA A 263 -0.34 16.22 2.77
C ALA A 263 0.45 17.35 2.06
N GLU A 264 1.28 17.00 1.06
CA GLU A 264 2.00 17.97 0.25
C GLU A 264 1.05 18.79 -0.64
N GLN A 265 0.09 18.16 -1.31
CA GLN A 265 -0.88 18.86 -2.17
C GLN A 265 -1.82 19.77 -1.37
N VAL A 266 -2.25 19.36 -0.17
CA VAL A 266 -3.01 20.23 0.74
C VAL A 266 -2.18 21.46 1.14
N HIS A 267 -0.87 21.29 1.38
CA HIS A 267 0.01 22.41 1.66
C HIS A 267 0.12 23.37 0.47
N LEU A 268 0.34 22.83 -0.74
CA LEU A 268 0.42 23.61 -1.98
C LEU A 268 -0.90 24.30 -2.30
N HIS A 269 -2.04 23.66 -2.04
CA HIS A 269 -3.36 24.27 -2.15
C HIS A 269 -3.46 25.54 -1.32
N ALA A 270 -3.06 25.49 -0.04
CA ALA A 270 -3.14 26.64 0.85
C ALA A 270 -2.32 27.84 0.32
N GLU A 271 -1.18 27.57 -0.34
CA GLU A 271 -0.40 28.62 -1.01
C GLU A 271 -1.08 29.18 -2.27
N ARG A 272 -1.72 28.32 -3.08
CA ARG A 272 -2.44 28.72 -4.30
C ARG A 272 -3.72 29.50 -3.99
N ALA A 273 -4.47 29.04 -2.99
CA ALA A 273 -5.66 29.72 -2.48
C ALA A 273 -5.31 31.14 -1.97
N ALA A 274 -4.18 31.29 -1.27
CA ALA A 274 -3.69 32.60 -0.84
C ALA A 274 -3.29 33.53 -2.02
N ARG A 275 -2.97 32.97 -3.19
CA ARG A 275 -2.69 33.71 -4.43
C ARG A 275 -3.93 33.98 -5.27
N GLY A 276 -5.09 33.44 -4.89
CA GLY A 276 -6.35 33.60 -5.62
C GLY A 276 -6.40 32.87 -6.96
N GLU A 277 -5.68 31.76 -7.09
CA GLU A 277 -5.69 30.93 -8.30
C GLU A 277 -7.02 30.15 -8.42
N PRO A 278 -7.63 30.05 -9.62
CA PRO A 278 -8.93 29.40 -9.82
C PRO A 278 -8.88 27.86 -9.72
N ASP A 279 -7.71 27.26 -9.93
CA ASP A 279 -7.51 25.81 -9.93
C ASP A 279 -7.04 25.35 -8.54
N ALA A 280 -7.83 25.67 -7.52
CA ALA A 280 -7.45 25.40 -6.14
C ALA A 280 -7.73 23.94 -5.75
N HIS A 281 -8.84 23.34 -6.17
CA HIS A 281 -9.31 22.10 -5.57
C HIS A 281 -8.39 20.90 -5.81
N LEU A 282 -8.47 19.94 -4.90
CA LEU A 282 -7.78 18.66 -4.95
C LEU A 282 -8.84 17.58 -4.83
N ALA A 283 -8.85 16.58 -5.72
CA ALA A 283 -9.72 15.42 -5.56
C ALA A 283 -8.91 14.19 -5.18
N LEU A 284 -9.49 13.41 -4.26
CA LEU A 284 -9.09 12.05 -3.95
C LEU A 284 -10.16 11.12 -4.55
N LEU A 285 -9.74 10.28 -5.49
CA LEU A 285 -10.55 9.24 -6.09
C LEU A 285 -10.14 7.91 -5.46
N LEU A 286 -11.09 7.18 -4.88
CA LEU A 286 -10.90 5.82 -4.41
C LEU A 286 -11.55 4.87 -5.40
N LEU A 287 -10.81 3.89 -5.89
CA LEU A 287 -11.23 2.93 -6.91
C LEU A 287 -11.14 1.52 -6.33
N ASP A 288 -12.14 0.72 -6.61
CA ASP A 288 -12.16 -0.72 -6.32
C ASP A 288 -12.61 -1.48 -7.58
N LEU A 289 -11.96 -2.61 -7.87
CA LEU A 289 -12.24 -3.42 -9.04
C LEU A 289 -13.46 -4.31 -8.83
N ASP A 290 -14.46 -4.15 -9.70
CA ASP A 290 -15.71 -4.89 -9.58
C ASP A 290 -15.47 -6.38 -9.86
N ARG A 291 -15.96 -7.24 -8.95
CA ARG A 291 -15.90 -8.71 -9.06
C ARG A 291 -14.49 -9.27 -9.20
N PHE A 292 -13.46 -8.55 -8.78
CA PHE A 292 -12.08 -9.05 -8.78
C PHE A 292 -11.94 -10.35 -8.00
N LYS A 293 -12.64 -10.48 -6.86
CA LYS A 293 -12.73 -11.75 -6.13
C LYS A 293 -13.22 -12.92 -6.99
N HIS A 294 -14.20 -12.72 -7.86
CA HIS A 294 -14.67 -13.77 -8.76
C HIS A 294 -13.61 -14.16 -9.80
N VAL A 295 -12.74 -13.23 -10.21
CA VAL A 295 -11.61 -13.52 -11.09
C VAL A 295 -10.62 -14.43 -10.36
N ASN A 296 -10.24 -14.08 -9.13
CA ASN A 296 -9.34 -14.92 -8.32
C ASN A 296 -9.95 -16.29 -8.00
N ASP A 297 -11.23 -16.32 -7.66
CA ASP A 297 -11.99 -17.54 -7.35
C ASP A 297 -12.24 -18.44 -8.56
N ALA A 298 -12.04 -17.95 -9.78
CA ALA A 298 -12.26 -18.71 -11.02
C ALA A 298 -10.97 -19.03 -11.77
N LEU A 299 -9.98 -18.15 -11.72
CA LEU A 299 -8.75 -18.20 -12.54
C LEU A 299 -7.46 -18.24 -11.69
N GLY A 300 -7.56 -18.14 -10.36
CA GLY A 300 -6.42 -18.14 -9.46
C GLY A 300 -5.77 -16.77 -9.24
N HIS A 301 -4.96 -16.65 -8.18
CA HIS A 301 -4.29 -15.38 -7.81
C HIS A 301 -3.22 -14.96 -8.80
N ALA A 302 -2.50 -15.88 -9.44
CA ALA A 302 -1.48 -15.51 -10.42
C ALA A 302 -2.07 -14.76 -11.64
N VAL A 303 -3.29 -15.10 -12.04
CA VAL A 303 -4.05 -14.35 -13.06
C VAL A 303 -4.54 -13.02 -12.48
N GLY A 304 -5.03 -13.02 -11.23
CA GLY A 304 -5.40 -11.81 -10.50
C GLY A 304 -4.26 -10.80 -10.38
N ASP A 305 -3.05 -11.25 -10.07
CA ASP A 305 -1.85 -10.44 -9.93
C ASP A 305 -1.42 -9.82 -11.26
N ARG A 306 -1.44 -10.62 -12.33
CA ARG A 306 -1.19 -10.11 -13.69
C ARG A 306 -2.26 -9.10 -14.12
N LEU A 307 -3.52 -9.34 -13.76
CA LEU A 307 -4.60 -8.39 -13.97
C LEU A 307 -4.35 -7.08 -13.22
N LEU A 308 -3.93 -7.12 -11.95
CA LEU A 308 -3.61 -5.93 -11.17
C LEU A 308 -2.45 -5.13 -11.77
N VAL A 309 -1.42 -5.81 -12.28
CA VAL A 309 -0.29 -5.17 -12.99
C VAL A 309 -0.77 -4.46 -14.25
N GLU A 310 -1.60 -5.10 -15.05
CA GLU A 310 -2.13 -4.52 -16.30
C GLU A 310 -3.11 -3.36 -16.03
N VAL A 311 -3.99 -3.50 -15.04
CA VAL A 311 -4.84 -2.41 -14.54
C VAL A 311 -3.98 -1.23 -14.10
N SER A 312 -2.90 -1.48 -13.36
CA SER A 312 -1.99 -0.43 -12.90
C SER A 312 -1.36 0.32 -14.08
N ALA A 313 -0.91 -0.39 -15.12
CA ALA A 313 -0.36 0.21 -16.32
C ALA A 313 -1.40 1.11 -17.03
N ARG A 314 -2.64 0.64 -17.17
CA ARG A 314 -3.74 1.41 -17.77
C ARG A 314 -4.08 2.66 -16.98
N LEU A 315 -4.15 2.57 -15.65
CA LEU A 315 -4.41 3.72 -14.79
C LEU A 315 -3.36 4.81 -15.02
N ILE A 316 -2.07 4.44 -15.07
CA ILE A 316 -0.97 5.39 -15.34
C ILE A 316 -1.12 6.06 -16.71
N GLU A 317 -1.57 5.34 -17.75
CA GLU A 317 -1.73 5.91 -19.09
C GLU A 317 -2.90 6.90 -19.20
N VAL A 318 -3.91 6.77 -18.36
CA VAL A 318 -5.18 7.52 -18.43
C VAL A 318 -5.16 8.78 -17.57
N VAL A 319 -4.44 8.73 -16.44
CA VAL A 319 -4.32 9.89 -15.57
C VAL A 319 -3.35 10.94 -16.13
N GLY A 320 -3.46 12.19 -15.69
CA GLY A 320 -2.59 13.27 -16.12
C GLY A 320 -1.16 13.15 -15.57
N GLU A 321 -0.20 13.83 -16.21
CA GLU A 321 1.22 13.83 -15.77
C GLU A 321 1.45 14.36 -14.35
N GLU A 322 0.48 15.07 -13.78
CA GLU A 322 0.55 15.68 -12.44
C GLU A 322 -0.36 14.97 -11.43
N ASP A 323 -1.02 13.88 -11.85
CA ASP A 323 -1.86 13.04 -11.00
C ASP A 323 -0.99 11.92 -10.38
N LEU A 324 -1.30 11.51 -9.16
CA LEU A 324 -0.66 10.36 -8.51
C LEU A 324 -1.61 9.17 -8.51
N VAL A 325 -1.18 8.02 -9.02
CA VAL A 325 -1.86 6.74 -8.82
C VAL A 325 -1.16 5.96 -7.72
N ALA A 326 -1.90 5.40 -6.78
CA ALA A 326 -1.41 4.58 -5.69
C ALA A 326 -2.23 3.30 -5.56
N ARG A 327 -1.61 2.22 -5.09
CA ARG A 327 -2.33 0.99 -4.69
C ARG A 327 -2.40 0.92 -3.17
N LEU A 328 -3.60 0.68 -2.64
CA LEU A 328 -3.83 0.63 -1.18
C LEU A 328 -3.65 -0.78 -0.61
N GLY A 329 -3.89 -1.80 -1.44
CA GLY A 329 -3.83 -3.22 -1.12
C GLY A 329 -5.00 -3.96 -1.78
N GLY A 330 -4.86 -5.26 -2.03
CA GLY A 330 -5.91 -6.03 -2.74
C GLY A 330 -6.23 -5.44 -4.11
N ASP A 331 -7.51 -5.19 -4.36
CA ASP A 331 -8.10 -4.56 -5.55
C ASP A 331 -8.34 -3.05 -5.41
N GLU A 332 -7.89 -2.42 -4.32
CA GLU A 332 -8.11 -1.01 -4.06
C GLU A 332 -6.96 -0.13 -4.60
N PHE A 333 -7.35 0.92 -5.33
CA PHE A 333 -6.48 1.97 -5.86
C PHE A 333 -6.95 3.35 -5.41
N ALA A 334 -6.03 4.29 -5.35
CA ALA A 334 -6.33 5.68 -5.07
C ALA A 334 -5.65 6.58 -6.11
N ILE A 335 -6.35 7.63 -6.54
CA ILE A 335 -5.83 8.63 -7.47
C ILE A 335 -5.96 10.01 -6.84
N VAL A 336 -4.85 10.76 -6.82
CA VAL A 336 -4.82 12.15 -6.38
C VAL A 336 -4.78 13.03 -7.61
N VAL A 337 -5.77 13.90 -7.77
CA VAL A 337 -5.90 14.80 -8.91
C VAL A 337 -5.81 16.25 -8.42
N PRO A 338 -4.64 16.89 -8.54
CA PRO A 338 -4.46 18.26 -8.11
C PRO A 338 -4.92 19.29 -9.15
N ARG A 339 -5.28 20.49 -8.67
CA ARG A 339 -5.63 21.67 -9.48
C ARG A 339 -6.88 21.47 -10.32
N LEU A 340 -7.97 21.21 -9.61
CA LEU A 340 -9.31 21.12 -10.18
C LEU A 340 -10.06 22.43 -9.99
N THR A 341 -10.89 22.75 -10.98
CA THR A 341 -11.80 23.90 -10.95
C THR A 341 -13.04 23.63 -10.09
N GLY A 342 -13.39 22.35 -9.87
CA GLY A 342 -14.47 21.93 -9.00
C GLY A 342 -14.90 20.48 -9.22
N THR A 343 -16.10 20.15 -8.74
CA THR A 343 -16.66 18.80 -8.73
C THR A 343 -16.88 18.19 -10.12
N ASP A 344 -17.36 18.97 -11.08
CA ASP A 344 -17.66 18.45 -12.43
C ASP A 344 -16.41 17.93 -13.13
N GLU A 345 -15.28 18.64 -12.99
CA GLU A 345 -13.99 18.23 -13.55
C GLU A 345 -13.44 16.98 -12.83
N ALA A 346 -13.64 16.88 -11.52
CA ALA A 346 -13.27 15.69 -10.75
C ALA A 346 -14.06 14.45 -11.22
N ARG A 347 -15.36 14.61 -11.48
CA ARG A 347 -16.20 13.54 -12.03
C ARG A 347 -15.76 13.16 -13.44
N GLU A 348 -15.49 14.13 -14.32
CA GLU A 348 -15.02 13.86 -15.68
C GLU A 348 -13.68 13.08 -15.69
N ARG A 349 -12.79 13.38 -14.74
CA ARG A 349 -11.53 12.64 -14.54
C ARG A 349 -11.80 11.19 -14.12
N ALA A 350 -12.72 10.97 -13.18
CA ALA A 350 -13.12 9.64 -12.74
C ALA A 350 -13.80 8.83 -13.86
N ASP A 351 -14.70 9.44 -14.63
CA ASP A 351 -15.39 8.80 -15.76
C ASP A 351 -14.39 8.31 -16.82
N ARG A 352 -13.31 9.07 -17.08
CA ARG A 352 -12.23 8.62 -17.96
C ARG A 352 -11.49 7.39 -17.44
N VAL A 353 -11.24 7.34 -16.13
CA VAL A 353 -10.59 6.19 -15.50
C VAL A 353 -11.46 4.94 -15.65
N VAL A 354 -12.76 5.04 -15.33
CA VAL A 354 -13.71 3.92 -15.51
C VAL A 354 -13.77 3.47 -16.97
N ALA A 355 -13.86 4.40 -17.91
CA ALA A 355 -13.95 4.06 -19.33
C ALA A 355 -12.73 3.26 -19.81
N ALA A 356 -11.55 3.53 -19.29
CA ALA A 356 -10.33 2.78 -19.61
C ALA A 356 -10.27 1.41 -18.93
N LEU A 357 -10.83 1.27 -17.72
CA LEU A 357 -10.95 -0.02 -17.05
C LEU A 357 -11.92 -0.96 -17.78
N ALA A 358 -13.00 -0.41 -18.33
CA ALA A 358 -14.01 -1.17 -19.07
C ALA A 358 -13.50 -1.80 -20.38
N GLU A 359 -12.31 -1.43 -20.86
CA GLU A 359 -11.70 -2.12 -22.00
C GLU A 359 -11.26 -3.54 -21.59
N PRO A 360 -11.54 -4.59 -22.39
CA PRO A 360 -11.16 -5.95 -22.01
C PRO A 360 -9.64 -6.10 -21.83
N VAL A 361 -9.23 -6.84 -20.80
CA VAL A 361 -7.82 -7.15 -20.52
C VAL A 361 -7.43 -8.47 -21.18
N PRO A 362 -6.53 -8.49 -22.18
CA PRO A 362 -6.10 -9.74 -22.81
C PRO A 362 -5.11 -10.47 -21.88
N LEU A 363 -5.58 -11.51 -21.19
CA LEU A 363 -4.76 -12.38 -20.34
C LEU A 363 -4.87 -13.82 -20.83
N ASP A 364 -3.74 -14.44 -21.17
CA ASP A 364 -3.64 -15.82 -21.67
C ASP A 364 -4.58 -16.14 -22.87
N GLY A 365 -4.88 -15.13 -23.69
CA GLY A 365 -5.77 -15.26 -24.85
C GLY A 365 -7.26 -15.16 -24.54
N LEU A 366 -7.65 -14.94 -23.28
CA LEU A 366 -9.01 -14.65 -22.85
C LEU A 366 -9.18 -13.14 -22.61
N PRO A 367 -10.20 -12.49 -23.20
CA PRO A 367 -10.56 -11.13 -22.83
C PRO A 367 -11.28 -11.13 -21.48
N LEU A 368 -10.68 -10.52 -20.46
CA LEU A 368 -11.29 -10.35 -19.14
C LEU A 368 -11.93 -8.95 -19.02
N ASP A 369 -13.23 -8.92 -18.78
CA ASP A 369 -13.97 -7.69 -18.53
C ASP A 369 -13.93 -7.37 -17.03
N VAL A 370 -13.25 -6.28 -16.67
CA VAL A 370 -13.10 -5.86 -15.27
C VAL A 370 -13.62 -4.44 -15.12
N GLY A 371 -14.69 -4.29 -14.33
CA GLY A 371 -15.26 -3.00 -14.00
C GLY A 371 -14.51 -2.31 -12.87
N GLY A 372 -14.86 -1.05 -12.61
CA GLY A 372 -14.34 -0.31 -11.48
C GLY A 372 -15.39 0.63 -10.93
N SER A 373 -15.51 0.65 -9.62
CA SER A 373 -16.36 1.58 -8.89
C SER A 373 -15.48 2.66 -8.25
N ILE A 374 -15.77 3.94 -8.53
CA ILE A 374 -14.98 5.09 -8.04
C ILE A 374 -15.80 5.99 -7.12
N GLY A 375 -15.25 6.29 -5.95
CA GLY A 375 -15.71 7.34 -5.04
C GLY A 375 -14.83 8.58 -5.09
N VAL A 376 -15.44 9.77 -5.17
CA VAL A 376 -14.73 11.05 -5.30
C VAL A 376 -14.95 11.95 -4.10
N ALA A 377 -13.88 12.37 -3.42
CA ALA A 377 -13.91 13.39 -2.37
C ALA A 377 -13.04 14.61 -2.74
N LEU A 378 -13.55 15.82 -2.55
CA LEU A 378 -12.86 17.07 -2.86
C LEU A 378 -12.35 17.76 -1.60
N PHE A 379 -11.18 18.36 -1.70
CA PHE A 379 -10.65 19.29 -0.71
C PHE A 379 -10.80 20.73 -1.21
N PRO A 380 -11.27 21.66 -0.35
CA PRO A 380 -11.60 21.47 1.07
C PRO A 380 -13.05 21.03 1.37
N GLU A 381 -13.93 20.95 0.38
CA GLU A 381 -15.40 20.83 0.57
C GLU A 381 -15.82 19.58 1.33
N HIS A 382 -15.18 18.45 1.02
CA HIS A 382 -15.48 17.14 1.57
C HIS A 382 -14.44 16.74 2.62
N GLY A 383 -13.62 17.65 3.15
CA GLY A 383 -12.70 17.35 4.24
C GLY A 383 -11.44 18.20 4.24
N GLU A 384 -10.94 18.50 5.43
CA GLU A 384 -9.75 19.33 5.62
C GLU A 384 -8.47 18.51 5.89
N ASP A 385 -8.61 17.19 6.03
CA ASP A 385 -7.52 16.27 6.33
C ASP A 385 -7.68 14.94 5.56
N PHE A 386 -6.57 14.21 5.43
CA PHE A 386 -6.54 12.95 4.69
C PHE A 386 -7.53 11.90 5.20
N ALA A 387 -7.68 11.75 6.52
CA ALA A 387 -8.55 10.72 7.08
C ALA A 387 -10.02 11.01 6.77
N THR A 388 -10.41 12.29 6.82
CA THR A 388 -11.76 12.73 6.45
C THR A 388 -12.02 12.54 4.95
N LEU A 389 -11.09 12.97 4.09
CA LEU A 389 -11.20 12.79 2.63
C LEU A 389 -11.29 11.31 2.24
N MET A 390 -10.44 10.47 2.82
CA MET A 390 -10.43 9.02 2.58
C MET A 390 -11.76 8.38 2.98
N ARG A 391 -12.28 8.71 4.17
CA ARG A 391 -13.58 8.20 4.63
C ARG A 391 -14.72 8.61 3.70
N HIS A 392 -14.73 9.85 3.22
CA HIS A 392 -15.80 10.31 2.32
C HIS A 392 -15.66 9.73 0.90
N ALA A 393 -14.44 9.53 0.41
CA ALA A 393 -14.22 8.82 -0.86
C ALA A 393 -14.68 7.36 -0.76
N ASP A 394 -14.42 6.68 0.36
CA ASP A 394 -14.91 5.32 0.64
C ASP A 394 -16.44 5.22 0.66
N VAL A 395 -17.10 6.14 1.39
CA VAL A 395 -18.57 6.22 1.39
C VAL A 395 -19.11 6.40 -0.03
N ALA A 396 -18.53 7.32 -0.80
CA ALA A 396 -18.95 7.55 -2.18
C ALA A 396 -18.71 6.31 -3.07
N MET A 397 -17.57 5.64 -2.93
CA MET A 397 -17.25 4.42 -3.70
C MET A 397 -18.25 3.31 -3.41
N TYR A 398 -18.58 3.11 -2.14
CA TYR A 398 -19.61 2.17 -1.71
C TYR A 398 -20.98 2.52 -2.32
N ASP A 399 -21.30 3.81 -2.41
CA ASP A 399 -22.53 4.28 -3.02
C ASP A 399 -22.61 4.02 -4.52
N ALA A 400 -21.49 4.16 -5.22
CA ALA A 400 -21.36 3.78 -6.63
C ALA A 400 -21.69 2.29 -6.79
N LYS A 401 -21.02 1.41 -6.02
CA LYS A 401 -21.25 -0.04 -6.02
C LYS A 401 -22.72 -0.41 -5.80
N HIS A 402 -23.38 0.22 -4.82
CA HIS A 402 -24.77 -0.12 -4.45
C HIS A 402 -25.78 0.29 -5.52
N ARG A 403 -25.55 1.42 -6.16
CA ARG A 403 -26.44 1.94 -7.21
C ARG A 403 -26.21 1.30 -8.56
N ASN A 404 -25.25 0.37 -8.66
CA ASN A 404 -24.68 -0.09 -9.93
C ASN A 404 -24.26 1.10 -10.82
N ASP A 405 -23.75 2.15 -10.18
CA ASP A 405 -23.11 3.28 -10.84
C ASP A 405 -21.59 3.08 -10.77
N THR A 406 -20.87 3.66 -11.71
CA THR A 406 -19.41 3.49 -11.81
C THR A 406 -18.65 4.62 -11.12
N VAL A 407 -19.27 5.79 -10.98
CA VAL A 407 -18.66 6.96 -10.31
C VAL A 407 -19.67 7.67 -9.43
N ALA A 408 -19.34 7.84 -8.16
CA ALA A 408 -20.10 8.68 -7.24
C ALA A 408 -19.21 9.75 -6.62
N VAL A 409 -19.70 10.98 -6.60
CA VAL A 409 -19.10 12.05 -5.81
C VAL A 409 -19.73 12.04 -4.44
N TYR A 410 -18.91 12.17 -3.39
CA TYR A 410 -19.40 12.34 -2.04
C TYR A 410 -20.37 13.53 -1.98
N ALA A 411 -21.56 13.26 -1.46
CA ALA A 411 -22.52 14.29 -1.08
C ALA A 411 -22.96 14.00 0.37
N PRO A 412 -23.21 15.01 1.20
CA PRO A 412 -23.74 14.81 2.54
C PRO A 412 -25.10 14.09 2.54
N GLU A 413 -25.86 14.14 1.44
CA GLU A 413 -27.06 13.32 1.27
C GLU A 413 -26.77 11.88 0.84
N SER A 414 -25.58 11.55 0.34
CA SER A 414 -25.22 10.17 -0.03
C SER A 414 -24.92 9.30 1.21
N ASP A 415 -24.69 9.92 2.38
CA ASP A 415 -24.81 9.25 3.69
C ASP A 415 -26.18 8.55 3.86
N HIS A 416 -27.21 8.82 3.05
CA HIS A 416 -28.48 8.08 3.03
C HIS A 416 -28.36 6.63 2.54
N ASN A 417 -27.24 6.15 1.99
CA ASN A 417 -26.97 4.71 1.90
C ASN A 417 -26.72 4.08 3.27
N SER A 418 -26.52 4.91 4.31
CA SER A 418 -26.76 4.50 5.69
C SER A 418 -28.20 4.07 5.88
N ALA A 419 -29.22 4.61 5.21
CA ALA A 419 -30.62 4.19 5.42
C ALA A 419 -30.89 2.76 4.91
N GLU A 420 -30.34 2.37 3.76
CA GLU A 420 -30.46 1.00 3.27
C GLU A 420 -29.60 0.03 4.09
N ARG A 421 -28.39 0.44 4.48
CA ARG A 421 -27.54 -0.32 5.42
C ARG A 421 -28.17 -0.43 6.80
N LEU A 422 -28.81 0.62 7.30
CA LEU A 422 -29.58 0.66 8.55
C LEU A 422 -30.86 -0.17 8.42
N SER A 423 -31.50 -0.21 7.24
CA SER A 423 -32.64 -1.09 6.97
C SER A 423 -32.19 -2.55 6.98
N LEU A 424 -31.07 -2.89 6.33
CA LEU A 424 -30.53 -4.24 6.33
C LEU A 424 -30.09 -4.65 7.73
N LEU A 425 -29.47 -3.75 8.50
CA LEU A 425 -29.15 -3.96 9.92
C LEU A 425 -30.40 -4.09 10.79
N ALA A 426 -31.45 -3.34 10.51
CA ALA A 426 -32.73 -3.43 11.21
C ALA A 426 -33.43 -4.75 10.88
N ASP A 427 -33.43 -5.18 9.62
CA ASP A 427 -33.96 -6.47 9.15
C ASP A 427 -33.18 -7.62 9.77
N LEU A 428 -31.84 -7.58 9.70
CA LEU A 428 -30.96 -8.57 10.33
C LEU A 428 -31.20 -8.66 11.84
N ARG A 429 -31.27 -7.51 12.53
CA ARG A 429 -31.58 -7.47 13.95
C ARG A 429 -32.96 -8.06 14.25
N ARG A 430 -33.97 -7.76 13.42
CA ARG A 430 -35.31 -8.33 13.56
C ARG A 430 -35.29 -9.85 13.42
N VAL A 431 -34.61 -10.42 12.40
CA VAL A 431 -34.49 -11.89 12.26
C VAL A 431 -33.80 -12.51 13.48
N LEU A 432 -32.73 -11.87 13.96
CA LEU A 432 -31.96 -12.37 15.09
C LEU A 432 -32.75 -12.31 16.42
N GLU A 433 -33.63 -11.32 16.56
CA GLU A 433 -34.53 -11.18 17.71
C GLU A 433 -35.79 -12.08 17.60
N SER A 434 -36.25 -12.43 16.39
CA SER A 434 -37.50 -13.18 16.17
C SER A 434 -37.40 -14.70 16.35
N GLY A 435 -36.21 -15.28 16.55
CA GLY A 435 -36.03 -16.72 16.76
C GLY A 435 -36.32 -17.58 15.50
N PRO A 436 -35.92 -18.86 15.46
CA PRO A 436 -36.21 -19.71 14.30
C PRO A 436 -37.73 -19.93 14.19
N ARG A 437 -38.32 -19.59 13.03
CA ARG A 437 -39.65 -20.09 12.66
C ARG A 437 -39.49 -21.55 12.24
N ALA A 438 -40.31 -22.44 12.80
CA ALA A 438 -40.46 -23.78 12.27
C ALA A 438 -40.89 -23.69 10.79
N PRO A 439 -40.45 -24.61 9.91
CA PRO A 439 -40.81 -24.58 8.50
C PRO A 439 -42.34 -24.54 8.37
N ALA A 440 -42.83 -23.62 7.55
CA ALA A 440 -44.26 -23.44 7.30
C ALA A 440 -44.82 -24.74 6.71
N GLU A 441 -45.68 -25.42 7.46
CA GLU A 441 -46.54 -26.47 6.90
C GLU A 441 -47.38 -25.85 5.77
N GLU A 442 -47.27 -26.41 4.56
CA GLU A 442 -48.15 -26.08 3.45
C GLU A 442 -49.60 -26.25 3.89
N PRO A 443 -50.49 -25.27 3.68
CA PRO A 443 -51.88 -25.42 4.07
C PRO A 443 -52.56 -26.41 3.12
N THR A 444 -52.64 -27.67 3.53
CA THR A 444 -53.56 -28.64 2.95
C THR A 444 -54.98 -28.14 3.14
N GLY A 445 -55.62 -27.75 2.05
CA GLY A 445 -56.98 -27.22 2.07
C GLY A 445 -57.98 -28.26 2.55
N VAL A 446 -58.82 -27.88 3.52
CA VAL A 446 -60.15 -28.47 3.70
C VAL A 446 -61.13 -27.35 4.06
N ARG A 447 -62.15 -27.20 3.22
CA ARG A 447 -63.34 -26.38 3.48
C ARG A 447 -64.22 -27.06 4.54
N GLY A 448 -64.76 -26.23 5.44
CA GLY A 448 -66.17 -26.33 5.83
C GLY A 448 -66.46 -26.55 7.31
N GLY A 449 -67.28 -25.65 7.86
CA GLY A 449 -68.42 -26.04 8.70
C GLY A 449 -68.33 -25.74 10.20
N ASP A 450 -68.96 -24.62 10.59
CA ASP A 450 -69.87 -24.42 11.73
C ASP A 450 -69.60 -25.06 13.11
N GLY A 451 -69.59 -24.19 14.13
CA GLY A 451 -70.45 -24.42 15.30
C GLY A 451 -69.83 -24.39 16.70
N ALA A 452 -70.29 -23.41 17.48
CA ALA A 452 -70.61 -23.46 18.92
C ALA A 452 -69.54 -23.17 20.00
N THR A 453 -69.87 -22.10 20.73
CA THR A 453 -69.46 -21.62 22.06
C THR A 453 -69.43 -22.71 23.15
N LEU A 454 -68.47 -22.61 24.09
CA LEU A 454 -68.68 -22.90 25.53
C LEU A 454 -67.51 -22.37 26.40
N ALA A 455 -67.86 -21.86 27.59
CA ALA A 455 -67.01 -21.25 28.62
C ALA A 455 -66.62 -22.30 29.73
N PRO A 456 -65.97 -21.97 30.87
CA PRO A 456 -64.76 -22.67 31.33
C PRO A 456 -64.83 -23.44 32.69
N ALA A 457 -63.70 -24.12 33.01
CA ALA A 457 -63.17 -24.63 34.32
C ALA A 457 -63.74 -25.96 34.89
N PRO A 458 -63.09 -26.68 35.87
CA PRO A 458 -61.92 -26.35 36.72
C PRO A 458 -60.87 -27.50 37.00
N GLY A 459 -59.76 -27.22 37.73
CA GLY A 459 -58.97 -28.25 38.45
C GLY A 459 -57.49 -27.93 38.79
N LEU A 460 -57.22 -27.56 40.05
CA LEU A 460 -55.93 -27.34 40.76
C LEU A 460 -55.41 -28.68 41.39
N PRO A 461 -54.19 -28.83 41.98
CA PRO A 461 -53.52 -27.84 42.86
C PRO A 461 -51.98 -27.68 42.82
N ASP A 462 -51.58 -26.51 43.34
CA ASP A 462 -50.27 -26.08 43.88
C ASP A 462 -49.96 -26.75 45.23
N PRO A 463 -48.69 -26.74 45.69
CA PRO A 463 -48.46 -26.09 46.97
C PRO A 463 -47.15 -25.27 47.07
N SER A 464 -47.31 -23.98 47.40
CA SER A 464 -46.69 -23.22 48.52
C SER A 464 -45.15 -23.10 48.60
N GLY A 465 -44.54 -21.95 48.89
CA GLY A 465 -45.06 -20.69 49.41
C GLY A 465 -43.97 -19.61 49.53
N ARG A 466 -44.42 -18.35 49.59
CA ARG A 466 -43.61 -17.14 49.87
C ARG A 466 -43.43 -16.95 51.39
N PRO A 467 -42.68 -15.92 51.82
CA PRO A 467 -43.35 -14.63 52.07
C PRO A 467 -42.57 -13.38 51.61
N ALA A 468 -43.30 -12.27 51.53
CA ALA A 468 -42.87 -10.93 51.13
C ALA A 468 -42.95 -9.93 52.30
N ARG A 469 -42.19 -8.82 52.23
CA ARG A 469 -42.46 -7.47 52.80
C ARG A 469 -41.68 -6.44 51.95
N ALA A 470 -42.26 -5.42 51.31
CA ALA A 470 -42.94 -4.20 51.79
C ALA A 470 -41.99 -3.16 52.45
N ASP A 471 -41.71 -2.04 51.76
CA ASP A 471 -42.07 -0.66 52.17
C ASP A 471 -41.24 0.45 51.49
N ALA A 472 -41.84 1.64 51.44
CA ALA A 472 -41.51 2.83 50.67
C ALA A 472 -40.64 3.88 51.39
N LEU A 473 -39.83 4.64 50.62
CA LEU A 473 -39.42 6.10 50.70
C LEU A 473 -38.96 6.72 52.06
N PRO A 474 -38.35 7.95 52.17
CA PRO A 474 -37.74 8.89 51.20
C PRO A 474 -36.40 9.62 51.65
N ARG A 475 -35.86 10.48 50.74
CA ARG A 475 -35.25 11.84 50.92
C ARG A 475 -33.79 12.11 51.38
N ASN A 476 -33.24 13.15 50.70
CA ASN A 476 -32.11 14.09 51.00
C ASN A 476 -30.67 13.54 50.94
N GLY A 477 -29.64 14.22 50.41
CA GLY A 477 -29.47 15.59 49.87
C GLY A 477 -28.15 16.22 50.36
N MET A 478 -27.26 16.69 49.46
CA MET A 478 -26.20 17.73 49.65
C MET A 478 -25.46 17.93 48.31
N ARG A 479 -25.54 19.05 47.58
CA ARG A 479 -25.05 20.45 47.72
C ARG A 479 -23.55 20.70 47.45
N GLY A 480 -23.29 21.61 46.50
CA GLY A 480 -22.09 22.46 46.35
C GLY A 480 -21.73 22.74 44.88
N ALA A 481 -22.28 23.76 44.19
CA ALA A 481 -21.79 25.16 44.05
C ALA A 481 -20.57 25.30 43.09
N ARG A 482 -20.40 26.30 42.19
CA ARG A 482 -21.13 27.49 41.71
C ARG A 482 -20.36 28.07 40.48
N ARG A 483 -21.12 28.58 39.49
CA ARG A 483 -21.02 29.84 38.68
C ARG A 483 -19.73 30.28 37.93
N GLY A 484 -19.98 30.80 36.71
CA GLY A 484 -19.30 31.98 36.14
C GLY A 484 -19.61 32.25 34.65
N ASP A 485 -20.54 33.15 34.35
CA ASP A 485 -20.90 33.70 33.01
C ASP A 485 -20.08 34.96 32.65
N GLY A 486 -19.94 35.27 31.34
CA GLY A 486 -19.96 36.65 30.80
C GLY A 486 -18.81 37.11 29.86
N PRO A 487 -18.99 38.18 29.05
CA PRO A 487 -19.17 38.10 27.58
C PRO A 487 -18.42 39.16 26.69
N ALA A 488 -18.69 39.10 25.36
CA ALA A 488 -18.92 40.21 24.38
C ALA A 488 -17.84 40.74 23.38
N ASP A 489 -18.32 40.88 22.12
CA ASP A 489 -18.19 41.93 21.06
C ASP A 489 -16.94 42.20 20.19
N GLY A 490 -17.19 42.48 18.88
CA GLY A 490 -16.47 43.53 18.13
C GLY A 490 -16.20 43.37 16.61
N SER A 491 -16.99 44.07 15.78
CA SER A 491 -17.03 44.30 14.31
C SER A 491 -15.78 44.83 13.53
N GLY A 492 -15.79 44.73 12.18
CA GLY A 492 -15.43 45.90 11.29
C GLY A 492 -14.67 45.74 9.94
N ALA A 493 -15.40 45.62 8.82
CA ALA A 493 -15.34 46.32 7.50
C ALA A 493 -14.07 46.62 6.62
N ALA A 494 -14.25 46.38 5.28
CA ALA A 494 -14.07 47.29 4.10
C ALA A 494 -12.91 47.16 3.07
N ARG A 495 -13.30 46.72 1.84
CA ARG A 495 -13.03 47.16 0.43
C ARG A 495 -11.71 47.88 0.01
N SER A 496 -11.14 47.47 -1.15
CA SER A 496 -11.16 48.24 -2.43
C SER A 496 -10.34 47.59 -3.59
N ARG A 497 -10.70 47.98 -4.83
CA ARG A 497 -10.41 47.44 -6.19
C ARG A 497 -9.06 47.87 -6.80
N ARG A 498 -8.53 47.10 -7.78
CA ARG A 498 -8.07 47.48 -9.17
C ARG A 498 -7.05 46.46 -9.75
N THR A 499 -7.41 45.65 -10.75
CA THR A 499 -7.26 45.79 -12.24
C THR A 499 -5.95 45.30 -12.88
N LEU A 500 -6.14 44.33 -13.79
CA LEU A 500 -5.54 44.13 -15.13
C LEU A 500 -4.17 43.42 -15.33
N GLU A 501 -4.28 42.36 -16.17
CA GLU A 501 -3.38 41.94 -17.27
C GLU A 501 -2.04 41.23 -16.92
N ARG A 502 -1.52 40.27 -17.69
CA ARG A 502 -1.99 39.30 -18.71
C ARG A 502 -0.75 38.47 -19.09
N SER A 503 -0.96 37.18 -19.38
CA SER A 503 -0.23 36.36 -20.38
C SER A 503 1.17 35.78 -20.13
N GLY A 504 1.31 34.50 -20.54
CA GLY A 504 2.52 33.90 -21.12
C GLY A 504 3.03 32.67 -20.37
N ARG A 505 2.37 31.49 -20.40
CA ARG A 505 2.34 30.49 -21.49
C ARG A 505 3.74 30.20 -22.07
N TRP A 506 4.38 29.10 -21.67
CA TRP A 506 5.32 28.33 -22.50
C TRP A 506 5.33 26.86 -22.03
N GLY A 507 4.85 25.97 -22.90
CA GLY A 507 5.00 24.52 -22.76
C GLY A 507 6.13 23.99 -23.65
N LEU A 508 5.93 22.73 -24.08
CA LEU A 508 6.70 21.89 -25.02
C LEU A 508 7.62 20.90 -24.27
N ARG A 509 7.69 19.59 -24.59
CA ARG A 509 7.12 18.78 -25.67
C ARG A 509 7.39 17.30 -25.37
N ARG A 510 6.42 16.44 -25.69
CA ARG A 510 6.55 14.98 -25.85
C ARG A 510 7.61 14.56 -26.87
N ARG A 511 8.22 13.39 -26.63
CA ARG A 511 8.57 12.25 -27.51
C ARG A 511 9.59 11.38 -26.75
N GLU A 512 9.67 10.06 -26.81
CA GLU A 512 9.13 8.98 -27.64
C GLU A 512 9.41 7.66 -26.89
N ARG A 513 8.66 6.61 -27.21
CA ARG A 513 8.65 5.26 -26.61
C ARG A 513 10.01 4.54 -26.76
N VAL A 514 10.55 3.90 -25.71
CA VAL A 514 11.76 3.03 -25.79
C VAL A 514 11.54 1.72 -25.03
N GLU A 515 11.89 0.63 -25.72
CA GLU A 515 11.91 -0.78 -25.30
C GLU A 515 12.73 -1.06 -24.03
N VAL A 516 12.25 -2.04 -23.27
CA VAL A 516 12.93 -2.62 -22.10
C VAL A 516 14.04 -3.58 -22.55
N ARG A 517 15.28 -3.33 -22.12
CA ARG A 517 16.37 -4.32 -22.11
C ARG A 517 17.32 -4.07 -20.93
N HIS A 518 17.49 -5.08 -20.09
CA HIS A 518 18.51 -5.16 -19.03
C HIS A 518 19.92 -5.17 -19.63
N ASP A 519 20.92 -4.59 -18.93
CA ASP A 519 22.32 -5.04 -18.98
C ASP A 519 23.18 -4.48 -17.82
N ASP A 520 23.85 -5.40 -17.14
CA ASP A 520 24.62 -5.33 -15.89
C ASP A 520 26.08 -4.79 -16.01
N GLU A 521 26.46 -4.07 -17.08
CA GLU A 521 27.89 -3.98 -17.46
C GLU A 521 28.65 -2.64 -17.24
N LEU A 522 28.19 -1.75 -16.36
CA LEU A 522 28.93 -0.50 -16.03
C LEU A 522 29.55 -0.46 -14.63
N ILE A 523 29.30 -1.47 -13.80
CA ILE A 523 29.95 -1.64 -12.49
C ILE A 523 31.39 -2.16 -12.63
N ASN A 524 31.75 -2.80 -13.76
CA ASN A 524 33.06 -3.43 -13.93
C ASN A 524 34.13 -2.52 -14.59
N ARG A 525 33.80 -1.29 -15.00
CA ARG A 525 34.71 -0.45 -15.80
C ARG A 525 35.38 0.72 -15.07
N ILE A 526 35.19 0.88 -13.76
CA ILE A 526 35.81 1.99 -12.98
C ILE A 526 36.87 1.52 -11.97
N VAL A 527 37.08 0.20 -11.80
CA VAL A 527 37.97 -0.33 -10.74
C VAL A 527 39.41 -0.61 -11.16
N THR A 528 39.81 -0.44 -12.43
CA THR A 528 41.21 -0.71 -12.83
C THR A 528 41.82 0.38 -13.71
N GLY A 529 42.88 1.04 -13.20
CA GLY A 529 43.93 1.64 -14.03
C GLY A 529 44.34 3.05 -13.61
N ALA A 530 45.52 3.17 -13.01
CA ALA A 530 46.19 4.41 -12.64
C ALA A 530 46.64 5.27 -13.85
N ASP A 531 46.76 6.59 -13.60
CA ASP A 531 47.44 7.68 -14.36
C ASP A 531 48.87 7.26 -14.86
N PRO A 532 49.60 7.95 -15.81
CA PRO A 532 49.54 9.36 -16.24
C PRO A 532 49.91 9.69 -17.72
N ILE A 533 50.01 10.99 -18.07
CA ILE A 533 50.86 11.66 -19.13
C ILE A 533 50.14 12.38 -20.31
N ARG A 534 50.17 13.73 -20.23
CA ARG A 534 50.39 14.80 -21.24
C ARG A 534 49.84 14.72 -22.70
N ARG A 535 49.15 15.85 -23.00
CA ARG A 535 49.42 16.90 -24.03
C ARG A 535 48.64 16.94 -25.36
N ARG A 536 47.96 18.09 -25.49
CA ARG A 536 47.96 19.12 -26.57
C ARG A 536 47.13 18.93 -27.84
N GLY A 537 46.41 20.02 -28.16
CA GLY A 537 46.07 20.45 -29.52
C GLY A 537 44.63 20.97 -29.62
N ALA A 538 44.32 22.16 -29.11
CA ALA A 538 44.17 23.39 -29.90
C ALA A 538 42.74 23.62 -30.49
N ARG A 539 42.09 24.69 -30.01
CA ARG A 539 40.99 25.51 -30.60
C ARG A 539 41.39 26.06 -32.01
N PRO A 540 40.54 26.80 -32.80
CA PRO A 540 39.29 27.53 -32.44
C PRO A 540 38.14 27.62 -33.49
N ALA A 541 36.96 28.06 -33.00
CA ALA A 541 35.98 29.08 -33.48
C ALA A 541 35.54 29.25 -34.97
N ALA A 542 34.21 29.45 -35.19
CA ALA A 542 33.61 30.71 -35.69
C ALA A 542 32.06 30.66 -35.88
N ALA A 543 31.34 31.49 -35.12
CA ALA A 543 30.36 32.55 -35.46
C ALA A 543 29.30 32.47 -36.61
N PRO A 544 28.22 33.29 -36.53
CA PRO A 544 26.83 32.97 -36.93
C PRO A 544 26.27 33.80 -38.12
N GLY A 545 25.01 33.58 -38.52
CA GLY A 545 24.30 34.43 -39.50
C GLY A 545 22.77 34.34 -39.43
N ASP A 546 22.14 35.52 -39.45
CA ASP A 546 20.74 35.92 -39.30
C ASP A 546 19.74 35.49 -40.41
N GLY A 547 18.45 35.55 -40.07
CA GLY A 547 17.55 36.51 -40.75
C GLY A 547 16.36 36.00 -41.58
N ASP A 548 15.14 36.25 -41.06
CA ASP A 548 13.84 36.56 -41.71
C ASP A 548 13.21 35.56 -42.72
N ARG A 549 12.02 35.00 -42.47
CA ARG A 549 10.63 35.51 -42.32
C ARG A 549 9.82 35.60 -43.63
N LEU A 550 8.65 34.94 -43.54
CA LEU A 550 7.34 35.22 -44.18
C LEU A 550 7.04 34.66 -45.59
N THR A 551 6.30 33.53 -45.58
CA THR A 551 4.97 33.23 -46.21
C THR A 551 4.41 34.15 -47.31
N PRO A 552 3.49 33.73 -48.22
CA PRO A 552 2.50 32.63 -48.04
C PRO A 552 2.11 31.79 -49.29
N ALA A 553 1.21 30.83 -49.03
CA ALA A 553 0.05 30.42 -49.84
C ALA A 553 0.12 29.21 -50.80
N ALA A 554 -0.81 28.29 -50.51
CA ALA A 554 -1.70 27.54 -51.40
C ALA A 554 -1.12 26.44 -52.34
N ALA A 555 -1.54 25.20 -52.01
CA ALA A 555 -1.72 24.05 -52.90
C ALA A 555 -2.64 24.39 -54.12
N PRO A 556 -2.85 23.52 -55.15
CA PRO A 556 -2.61 22.07 -55.20
C PRO A 556 -2.06 21.55 -56.56
N GLY A 557 -1.92 20.24 -56.72
CA GLY A 557 -1.97 19.62 -58.05
C GLY A 557 -1.10 18.38 -58.26
N ASP A 558 -1.78 17.29 -58.59
CA ASP A 558 -1.31 15.99 -59.06
C ASP A 558 -0.21 16.03 -60.13
N GLY A 559 0.55 14.93 -60.24
CA GLY A 559 1.30 14.66 -61.47
C GLY A 559 2.47 13.71 -61.35
N ASP A 560 2.18 12.43 -61.14
CA ASP A 560 2.59 11.33 -62.00
C ASP A 560 4.00 11.36 -62.68
N ARG A 561 4.74 10.27 -62.42
CA ARG A 561 5.63 9.52 -63.35
C ARG A 561 7.16 9.64 -63.25
N LEU A 562 7.71 8.43 -63.45
CA LEU A 562 8.96 8.05 -64.09
C LEU A 562 10.20 7.86 -63.20
N ALA A 563 10.36 6.59 -62.81
CA ALA A 563 11.63 5.84 -62.86
C ALA A 563 12.32 5.97 -64.26
N PRO A 564 13.52 5.42 -64.54
CA PRO A 564 14.27 4.41 -63.78
C PRO A 564 15.82 4.51 -63.87
N ALA A 565 16.47 3.45 -63.37
CA ALA A 565 17.68 2.81 -63.92
C ALA A 565 19.03 3.51 -63.64
N SER A 566 19.90 2.86 -62.86
CA SER A 566 21.02 2.02 -63.35
C SER A 566 22.30 2.87 -63.44
N ASP A 567 23.52 2.41 -63.19
CA ASP A 567 24.05 1.07 -63.19
C ASP A 567 25.50 1.11 -62.69
N ALA A 568 26.05 -0.09 -62.52
CA ALA A 568 27.45 -0.44 -62.77
C ALA A 568 28.54 -0.08 -61.74
N GLY A 569 28.94 -1.14 -61.01
CA GLY A 569 30.19 -1.86 -61.30
C GLY A 569 31.47 -1.35 -60.62
N ALA A 570 32.52 -2.15 -60.40
CA ALA A 570 32.79 -3.57 -60.55
C ALA A 570 34.22 -3.82 -60.04
N ALA A 571 34.53 -5.08 -59.68
CA ALA A 571 35.87 -5.72 -59.62
C ALA A 571 36.87 -5.25 -58.53
N GLY A 572 37.71 -6.11 -57.92
CA GLY A 572 37.93 -7.54 -58.05
C GLY A 572 39.20 -8.00 -57.29
N VAL A 573 39.17 -9.26 -56.83
CA VAL A 573 40.22 -10.33 -56.79
C VAL A 573 41.54 -10.15 -55.99
N GLU A 574 41.81 -11.06 -55.03
CA GLU A 574 42.90 -12.10 -54.98
C GLU A 574 43.07 -12.68 -53.55
N GLN A 575 42.78 -13.98 -53.33
CA GLN A 575 43.70 -15.15 -53.12
C GLN A 575 44.46 -15.15 -51.77
N ALA A 576 44.73 -16.23 -51.02
CA ALA A 576 44.47 -17.67 -50.95
C ALA A 576 44.84 -18.09 -49.48
N GLU A 577 44.28 -19.10 -48.82
CA GLU A 577 44.74 -20.51 -48.82
C GLU A 577 43.85 -21.33 -47.85
N ALA A 578 43.52 -22.56 -48.25
CA ALA A 578 43.08 -23.67 -47.38
C ALA A 578 44.03 -24.84 -47.65
N PRO A 579 44.13 -25.88 -46.77
CA PRO A 579 43.39 -27.10 -47.10
C PRO A 579 42.95 -28.04 -45.94
N HIS A 580 41.87 -28.79 -46.24
CA HIS A 580 41.56 -30.21 -45.98
C HIS A 580 41.43 -30.77 -44.54
N GLY A 581 40.47 -31.65 -44.20
CA GLY A 581 39.78 -32.62 -45.05
C GLY A 581 38.44 -33.18 -44.51
N ARG A 582 37.68 -33.66 -45.50
CA ARG A 582 36.35 -34.31 -45.59
C ARG A 582 36.43 -35.84 -45.29
N PRO A 583 35.41 -36.72 -45.47
CA PRO A 583 34.19 -36.61 -46.30
C PRO A 583 32.85 -37.23 -45.77
N ALA A 584 31.70 -36.75 -46.32
CA ALA A 584 30.68 -37.50 -47.11
C ALA A 584 29.46 -38.05 -46.32
N ALA A 585 28.21 -38.03 -46.79
CA ALA A 585 27.55 -37.45 -47.97
C ALA A 585 26.01 -37.70 -47.91
N VAL A 586 25.23 -36.93 -48.71
CA VAL A 586 24.04 -37.38 -49.53
C VAL A 586 22.70 -37.54 -48.77
N LEU A 587 21.51 -37.05 -49.14
CA LEU A 587 20.83 -36.38 -50.28
C LEU A 587 19.62 -35.60 -49.67
N GLY A 588 19.20 -34.40 -50.09
CA GLY A 588 18.34 -34.12 -51.24
C GLY A 588 17.06 -33.36 -50.79
N GLY A 589 16.80 -32.15 -51.31
CA GLY A 589 15.58 -31.35 -51.07
C GLY A 589 14.39 -31.81 -51.94
N PRO A 590 13.41 -30.94 -52.33
CA PRO A 590 13.10 -29.54 -51.98
C PRO A 590 11.62 -29.42 -51.43
N GLY A 591 10.96 -28.30 -51.10
CA GLY A 591 11.06 -26.90 -51.48
C GLY A 591 10.24 -26.56 -52.73
N GLU A 592 9.03 -26.00 -52.58
CA GLU A 592 8.32 -25.10 -53.55
C GLU A 592 6.94 -24.74 -52.93
N THR A 593 6.48 -23.52 -52.61
CA THR A 593 6.49 -22.14 -53.14
C THR A 593 5.57 -21.85 -54.35
N VAL A 594 4.50 -21.05 -54.06
CA VAL A 594 4.03 -19.86 -54.84
C VAL A 594 3.09 -20.15 -56.04
N PRO A 595 2.21 -19.24 -56.57
CA PRO A 595 1.91 -17.82 -56.26
C PRO A 595 0.41 -17.43 -56.11
N ALA A 596 0.24 -16.14 -55.79
CA ALA A 596 -0.93 -15.27 -55.85
C ALA A 596 -1.81 -15.36 -57.12
N GLY A 597 -3.10 -15.04 -56.93
CA GLY A 597 -4.09 -14.83 -58.01
C GLY A 597 -5.29 -14.01 -57.52
N ARG A 598 -5.51 -12.89 -58.20
CA ARG A 598 -6.46 -11.78 -58.00
C ARG A 598 -7.90 -12.13 -58.43
N ARG A 599 -8.86 -11.25 -58.04
CA ARG A 599 -10.26 -11.07 -58.53
C ARG A 599 -11.31 -11.97 -57.87
N GLU A 600 -12.60 -11.65 -57.75
CA GLU A 600 -13.48 -10.49 -57.91
C GLU A 600 -14.83 -10.95 -57.30
N HIS A 601 -15.66 -9.99 -56.91
CA HIS A 601 -17.13 -10.03 -56.87
C HIS A 601 -17.91 -11.35 -56.65
N GLY A 602 -18.81 -11.27 -55.65
CA GLY A 602 -20.18 -11.77 -55.78
C GLY A 602 -20.56 -12.85 -54.78
N GLY A 603 -21.53 -12.53 -53.90
CA GLY A 603 -22.51 -13.55 -53.51
C GLY A 603 -23.36 -13.97 -54.73
N PRO A 604 -24.40 -14.80 -54.59
CA PRO A 604 -25.04 -15.27 -53.35
C PRO A 604 -25.31 -16.80 -53.40
N ASP A 605 -26.24 -17.24 -52.55
CA ASP A 605 -27.07 -18.44 -52.70
C ASP A 605 -26.51 -19.81 -52.21
N SER A 606 -27.00 -20.16 -51.01
CA SER A 606 -27.58 -21.47 -50.62
C SER A 606 -28.19 -22.25 -51.80
N PRO A 607 -28.39 -23.60 -51.78
CA PRO A 607 -28.95 -24.34 -50.64
C PRO A 607 -28.58 -25.85 -50.52
N ASP A 608 -29.21 -26.49 -49.53
CA ASP A 608 -29.66 -27.89 -49.50
C ASP A 608 -28.64 -29.04 -49.63
N ALA A 609 -28.49 -29.80 -48.54
CA ALA A 609 -29.35 -30.98 -48.30
C ALA A 609 -28.67 -31.97 -47.34
N GLY A 610 -29.44 -32.47 -46.37
CA GLY A 610 -29.25 -33.82 -45.84
C GLY A 610 -28.71 -33.92 -44.41
N GLY A 611 -29.61 -33.82 -43.42
CA GLY A 611 -29.46 -34.61 -42.18
C GLY A 611 -29.71 -36.10 -42.45
N PRO A 612 -29.90 -36.96 -41.42
CA PRO A 612 -29.91 -36.68 -39.98
C PRO A 612 -29.07 -37.69 -39.15
N ALA A 613 -28.78 -37.38 -37.90
CA ALA A 613 -28.81 -38.35 -36.79
C ALA A 613 -28.72 -37.62 -35.45
N ASP A 614 -29.86 -37.67 -34.78
CA ASP A 614 -30.25 -37.27 -33.45
C ASP A 614 -29.39 -37.88 -32.32
N ALA A 615 -29.02 -37.09 -31.32
CA ALA A 615 -29.02 -37.48 -29.90
C ALA A 615 -28.74 -36.27 -29.01
N THR A 616 -29.75 -35.96 -28.22
CA THR A 616 -30.01 -34.80 -27.36
C THR A 616 -29.37 -34.92 -25.98
N VAL A 617 -28.95 -33.77 -25.41
CA VAL A 617 -29.05 -33.48 -23.97
C VAL A 617 -29.48 -32.01 -23.82
N ASP A 618 -30.64 -31.81 -23.21
CA ASP A 618 -31.33 -30.54 -23.01
C ASP A 618 -30.62 -29.62 -22.01
N ALA A 619 -30.54 -28.34 -22.41
CA ALA A 619 -30.23 -27.20 -21.56
C ALA A 619 -31.53 -26.51 -21.12
N ILE A 620 -31.49 -26.01 -19.87
CA ILE A 620 -32.56 -25.33 -19.12
C ILE A 620 -32.93 -23.98 -19.80
N PRO A 621 -34.23 -23.60 -19.90
CA PRO A 621 -34.66 -22.40 -20.61
C PRO A 621 -34.64 -21.12 -19.75
N ALA A 622 -34.20 -20.03 -20.37
CA ALA A 622 -34.35 -18.65 -19.88
C ALA A 622 -35.77 -18.10 -20.14
N PRO A 623 -36.31 -17.20 -19.29
CA PRO A 623 -37.68 -16.72 -19.42
C PRO A 623 -37.83 -15.64 -20.50
N ALA A 624 -38.94 -15.76 -21.22
CA ALA A 624 -39.32 -14.97 -22.38
C ALA A 624 -39.68 -13.50 -22.06
N ARG A 625 -39.23 -12.61 -22.93
CA ARG A 625 -39.75 -11.24 -23.12
C ARG A 625 -41.09 -11.32 -23.86
N THR A 626 -42.13 -10.67 -23.34
CA THR A 626 -43.35 -10.33 -24.10
C THR A 626 -43.55 -8.82 -24.15
N ALA A 627 -43.83 -8.34 -25.35
CA ALA A 627 -43.97 -6.95 -25.72
C ALA A 627 -45.39 -6.39 -25.49
N ASP A 628 -45.39 -5.10 -25.14
CA ASP A 628 -46.27 -4.00 -25.59
C ASP A 628 -47.80 -4.17 -25.64
N ARG A 629 -48.49 -3.38 -24.80
CA ARG A 629 -49.79 -2.78 -25.13
C ARG A 629 -49.94 -1.43 -24.43
N ARG A 630 -50.08 -0.36 -25.23
CA ARG A 630 -50.33 1.03 -24.82
C ARG A 630 -51.75 1.27 -24.33
N GLY A 631 -51.85 2.06 -23.25
CA GLY A 631 -52.76 3.21 -23.10
C GLY A 631 -54.17 2.98 -22.56
N THR A 632 -54.48 3.50 -21.37
CA THR A 632 -55.24 4.75 -21.15
C THR A 632 -55.43 4.95 -19.63
N GLY A 633 -55.62 6.20 -19.20
CA GLY A 633 -55.34 6.64 -17.84
C GLY A 633 -56.43 6.41 -16.80
N GLY A 634 -56.08 6.73 -15.56
CA GLY A 634 -56.97 6.60 -14.42
C GLY A 634 -56.25 6.88 -13.12
N ALA A 635 -55.97 8.16 -12.85
CA ALA A 635 -55.51 8.61 -11.55
C ALA A 635 -56.50 8.18 -10.45
N ARG A 636 -56.07 7.27 -9.57
CA ARG A 636 -56.66 7.09 -8.25
C ARG A 636 -55.54 7.02 -7.22
N ARG A 637 -55.53 8.05 -6.37
CA ARG A 637 -54.90 8.04 -5.06
C ARG A 637 -55.39 6.82 -4.30
N GLY A 638 -54.44 6.03 -3.84
CA GLY A 638 -54.61 5.00 -2.84
C GLY A 638 -53.30 4.96 -2.07
N ASP A 639 -53.23 5.77 -1.01
CA ASP A 639 -52.21 5.66 0.02
C ASP A 639 -52.37 4.28 0.68
N GLY A 640 -51.69 3.29 0.12
CA GLY A 640 -51.29 2.10 0.84
C GLY A 640 -49.92 2.39 1.41
N LEU A 641 -49.85 2.83 2.67
CA LEU A 641 -48.63 2.62 3.44
C LEU A 641 -48.39 1.11 3.44
N ASP A 642 -47.34 0.69 2.73
CA ASP A 642 -46.75 -0.63 2.94
C ASP A 642 -46.53 -0.80 4.44
N ASP A 643 -47.10 -1.87 5.00
CA ASP A 643 -46.88 -2.27 6.38
C ASP A 643 -45.35 -2.36 6.62
N PRO A 644 -44.76 -1.56 7.53
CA PRO A 644 -43.33 -1.61 7.80
C PRO A 644 -42.89 -2.93 8.47
N ALA A 645 -43.83 -3.86 8.72
CA ALA A 645 -43.63 -5.18 9.31
C ALA A 645 -43.58 -6.32 8.27
N GLY A 646 -42.87 -6.15 7.16
CA GLY A 646 -42.51 -7.26 6.28
C GLY A 646 -41.71 -8.34 7.02
N ASP A 647 -41.86 -9.61 6.62
CA ASP A 647 -41.02 -10.73 7.08
C ASP A 647 -39.54 -10.36 6.91
N PRO A 648 -38.68 -10.44 7.93
CA PRO A 648 -37.27 -10.07 7.80
C PRO A 648 -36.41 -11.18 7.15
N GLY A 649 -37.00 -12.36 6.87
CA GLY A 649 -36.33 -13.49 6.24
C GLY A 649 -35.82 -14.53 7.22
N GLU A 650 -35.06 -15.49 6.69
CA GLU A 650 -34.58 -16.65 7.44
C GLU A 650 -33.06 -16.75 7.42
N ILE A 651 -32.47 -16.87 8.60
CA ILE A 651 -31.05 -17.19 8.78
C ILE A 651 -30.93 -18.70 8.99
N THR A 652 -30.09 -19.34 8.19
CA THR A 652 -29.85 -20.79 8.23
C THR A 652 -28.36 -21.09 8.16
N MET A 653 -27.97 -22.22 8.72
CA MET A 653 -26.61 -22.73 8.65
C MET A 653 -26.51 -23.82 7.59
N TYR A 654 -25.56 -23.64 6.68
CA TYR A 654 -25.13 -24.66 5.71
C TYR A 654 -23.82 -25.26 6.18
N TYR A 655 -23.55 -26.49 5.80
CA TYR A 655 -22.39 -27.25 6.25
C TYR A 655 -21.65 -27.82 5.04
N GLN A 656 -20.36 -27.56 4.97
CA GLN A 656 -19.50 -28.12 3.91
C GLN A 656 -18.54 -29.15 4.52
N PRO A 657 -18.46 -30.39 3.98
CA PRO A 657 -17.59 -31.42 4.53
C PRO A 657 -16.11 -31.17 4.25
N GLN A 658 -15.29 -31.52 5.24
CA GLN A 658 -13.82 -31.54 5.18
C GLN A 658 -13.34 -32.99 5.14
N ILE A 659 -12.50 -33.31 4.15
CA ILE A 659 -12.09 -34.69 3.84
C ILE A 659 -10.62 -34.87 4.12
N ALA A 660 -10.26 -35.87 4.93
CA ALA A 660 -8.85 -36.26 5.09
C ALA A 660 -8.31 -36.81 3.77
N ILE A 661 -7.25 -36.19 3.26
CA ILE A 661 -6.71 -36.53 1.93
C ILE A 661 -6.12 -37.95 1.91
N ALA A 662 -5.48 -38.37 3.01
CA ALA A 662 -4.84 -39.70 3.10
C ALA A 662 -5.85 -40.85 3.14
N THR A 663 -6.98 -40.69 3.82
CA THR A 663 -7.96 -41.77 4.04
C THR A 663 -9.21 -41.63 3.17
N GLY A 664 -9.49 -40.43 2.66
CA GLY A 664 -10.75 -40.09 2.00
C GLY A 664 -11.94 -40.00 2.97
N GLU A 665 -11.73 -40.04 4.29
CA GLU A 665 -12.81 -39.98 5.28
C GLU A 665 -13.21 -38.54 5.60
N VAL A 666 -14.48 -38.33 5.96
CA VAL A 666 -14.98 -37.04 6.42
C VAL A 666 -14.51 -36.82 7.87
N VAL A 667 -13.71 -35.78 8.09
CA VAL A 667 -13.11 -35.47 9.40
C VAL A 667 -13.77 -34.29 10.12
N GLY A 668 -14.49 -33.45 9.38
CA GLY A 668 -15.13 -32.27 9.92
C GLY A 668 -16.09 -31.64 8.93
N VAL A 669 -16.70 -30.53 9.35
CA VAL A 669 -17.54 -29.68 8.53
C VAL A 669 -17.27 -28.21 8.85
N GLU A 670 -17.33 -27.35 7.86
CA GLU A 670 -17.37 -25.90 8.05
C GLU A 670 -18.83 -25.42 8.05
N ALA A 671 -19.19 -24.64 9.07
CA ALA A 671 -20.51 -24.05 9.21
C ALA A 671 -20.56 -22.66 8.56
N LEU A 672 -21.38 -22.54 7.53
CA LEU A 672 -21.48 -21.37 6.66
C LEU A 672 -22.85 -20.71 6.81
N LEU A 673 -22.84 -19.45 7.24
CA LEU A 673 -24.04 -18.64 7.42
C LEU A 673 -24.70 -18.33 6.07
N ARG A 674 -26.03 -18.46 6.00
CA ARG A 674 -26.85 -18.07 4.85
C ARG A 674 -28.06 -17.28 5.32
N TRP A 675 -28.32 -16.14 4.68
CA TRP A 675 -29.51 -15.33 4.96
C TRP A 675 -30.37 -15.21 3.71
N ARG A 676 -31.59 -15.77 3.78
CA ARG A 676 -32.61 -15.62 2.75
C ARG A 676 -33.51 -14.44 3.11
N HIS A 677 -33.23 -13.29 2.52
CA HIS A 677 -34.00 -12.08 2.68
C HIS A 677 -35.18 -12.03 1.69
N PRO A 678 -36.41 -11.73 2.10
CA PRO A 678 -37.59 -11.92 1.27
C PRO A 678 -37.67 -11.00 0.05
N ARG A 679 -37.01 -9.84 0.09
CA ARG A 679 -36.93 -8.92 -1.06
C ARG A 679 -35.65 -9.11 -1.89
N ARG A 680 -34.58 -9.62 -1.28
CA ARG A 680 -33.24 -9.68 -1.90
C ARG A 680 -32.81 -11.10 -2.32
N GLY A 681 -33.60 -12.11 -1.96
CA GLY A 681 -33.19 -13.51 -2.15
C GLY A 681 -32.06 -13.88 -1.18
N MET A 682 -31.08 -14.64 -1.66
CA MET A 682 -29.93 -15.01 -0.84
C MET A 682 -28.96 -13.82 -0.75
N VAL A 683 -28.71 -13.33 0.46
CA VAL A 683 -27.74 -12.25 0.69
C VAL A 683 -26.34 -12.83 0.70
N ASP A 684 -25.40 -12.14 0.05
CA ASP A 684 -24.00 -12.55 0.01
C ASP A 684 -23.39 -12.53 1.43
N PRO A 685 -22.67 -13.59 1.86
CA PRO A 685 -22.05 -13.63 3.17
C PRO A 685 -21.04 -12.50 3.42
N GLY A 686 -20.30 -12.07 2.40
CA GLY A 686 -19.34 -10.97 2.50
C GLY A 686 -20.04 -9.63 2.75
N GLU A 687 -21.09 -9.34 1.99
CA GLU A 687 -21.96 -8.16 2.22
C GLU A 687 -22.53 -8.16 3.65
N LEU A 688 -23.06 -9.30 4.09
CA LEU A 688 -23.64 -9.46 5.41
C LEU A 688 -22.63 -9.20 6.53
N ILE A 689 -21.43 -9.81 6.44
CA ILE A 689 -20.36 -9.64 7.44
C ILE A 689 -19.89 -8.19 7.47
N GLN A 690 -19.63 -7.58 6.31
CA GLN A 690 -19.16 -6.19 6.20
C GLN A 690 -20.17 -5.20 6.80
N VAL A 691 -21.46 -5.43 6.59
CA VAL A 691 -22.52 -4.60 7.17
C VAL A 691 -22.62 -4.82 8.69
N ALA A 692 -22.57 -6.07 9.14
CA ALA A 692 -22.72 -6.42 10.56
C ALA A 692 -21.51 -5.98 11.41
N GLU A 693 -20.28 -6.13 10.91
CA GLU A 693 -19.03 -6.02 11.66
C GLU A 693 -18.80 -4.63 12.25
N GLN A 694 -19.27 -3.59 11.56
CA GLN A 694 -19.20 -2.21 12.02
C GLN A 694 -20.28 -1.85 13.06
N SER A 695 -21.25 -2.73 13.31
CA SER A 695 -22.40 -2.50 14.19
C SER A 695 -22.40 -3.36 15.47
N ALA A 696 -23.35 -3.10 16.37
CA ALA A 696 -23.60 -3.96 17.53
C ALA A 696 -24.32 -5.27 17.17
N VAL A 697 -24.85 -5.40 15.94
CA VAL A 697 -25.61 -6.56 15.47
C VAL A 697 -24.68 -7.77 15.27
N MET A 698 -23.40 -7.57 14.98
CA MET A 698 -22.43 -8.67 14.87
C MET A 698 -22.45 -9.59 16.09
N ARG A 699 -22.50 -9.03 17.31
CA ARG A 699 -22.57 -9.84 18.54
C ARG A 699 -23.84 -10.68 18.64
N LEU A 700 -24.97 -10.18 18.15
CA LEU A 700 -26.23 -10.94 18.11
C LEU A 700 -26.14 -12.06 17.07
N LEU A 701 -25.51 -11.78 15.94
CA LEU A 701 -25.29 -12.75 14.87
C LEU A 701 -24.35 -13.87 15.33
N THR A 702 -23.18 -13.53 15.86
CA THR A 702 -22.21 -14.50 16.39
C THR A 702 -22.82 -15.36 17.48
N ARG A 703 -23.58 -14.75 18.41
CA ARG A 703 -24.33 -15.50 19.42
C ARG A 703 -25.27 -16.52 18.78
N ARG A 704 -26.02 -16.10 17.75
CA ARG A 704 -26.98 -16.98 17.09
C ARG A 704 -26.28 -18.11 16.34
N VAL A 705 -25.19 -17.82 15.63
CA VAL A 705 -24.38 -18.81 14.91
C VAL A 705 -23.80 -19.83 15.87
N VAL A 706 -23.20 -19.40 17.00
CA VAL A 706 -22.67 -20.31 18.02
C VAL A 706 -23.78 -21.19 18.60
N ASP A 707 -24.95 -20.60 18.91
CA ASP A 707 -26.10 -21.35 19.44
C ASP A 707 -26.56 -22.43 18.45
N ASP A 708 -26.78 -22.06 17.18
CA ASP A 708 -27.28 -22.96 16.14
C ASP A 708 -26.27 -24.08 15.81
N VAL A 709 -24.98 -23.76 15.71
CA VAL A 709 -23.93 -24.74 15.39
C VAL A 709 -23.71 -25.70 16.55
N VAL A 710 -23.61 -25.23 17.79
CA VAL A 710 -23.40 -26.10 18.96
C VAL A 710 -24.62 -27.01 19.18
N GLU A 711 -25.84 -26.48 19.02
CA GLU A 711 -27.06 -27.29 19.07
C GLU A 711 -27.05 -28.36 17.97
N GLN A 712 -26.65 -28.01 16.74
CA GLN A 712 -26.59 -28.97 15.63
C GLN A 712 -25.54 -30.06 15.86
N VAL A 713 -24.36 -29.71 16.39
CA VAL A 713 -23.33 -30.69 16.78
C VAL A 713 -23.85 -31.63 17.86
N ALA A 714 -24.61 -31.13 18.83
CA ALA A 714 -25.24 -31.97 19.86
C ALA A 714 -26.25 -32.96 19.24
N LYS A 715 -27.07 -32.51 18.28
CA LYS A 715 -28.02 -33.38 17.54
C LYS A 715 -27.28 -34.47 16.76
N TRP A 716 -26.18 -34.13 16.08
CA TRP A 716 -25.36 -35.12 15.38
C TRP A 716 -24.70 -36.11 16.34
N SER A 717 -24.16 -35.63 17.46
CA SER A 717 -23.59 -36.49 18.50
C SER A 717 -24.61 -37.48 19.05
N ALA A 718 -25.84 -37.03 19.32
CA ALA A 718 -26.95 -37.89 19.74
C ALA A 718 -27.39 -38.90 18.67
N ALA A 719 -27.22 -38.56 17.38
CA ALA A 719 -27.42 -39.47 16.26
C ALA A 719 -26.23 -40.41 15.99
N GLY A 720 -25.18 -40.37 16.82
CA GLY A 720 -23.98 -41.19 16.69
C GLY A 720 -22.94 -40.68 15.68
N LEU A 721 -23.12 -39.46 15.16
CA LEU A 721 -22.17 -38.82 14.25
C LEU A 721 -21.13 -38.03 15.05
N THR A 722 -19.86 -38.36 14.86
CA THR A 722 -18.73 -37.73 15.56
C THR A 722 -18.00 -36.76 14.64
N LEU A 723 -18.63 -35.63 14.31
CA LEU A 723 -18.06 -34.58 13.45
C LEU A 723 -17.53 -33.41 14.29
N ARG A 724 -16.43 -32.79 13.83
CA ARG A 724 -15.99 -31.49 14.32
C ARG A 724 -16.60 -30.40 13.42
N ALA A 725 -17.17 -29.36 14.00
CA ALA A 725 -17.70 -28.22 13.26
C ALA A 725 -16.80 -26.99 13.43
N ALA A 726 -16.41 -26.38 12.32
CA ALA A 726 -15.67 -25.14 12.28
C ALA A 726 -16.61 -23.94 12.07
N LEU A 727 -16.35 -22.82 12.74
CA LEU A 727 -17.14 -21.59 12.64
C LEU A 727 -16.24 -20.35 12.53
N ASN A 728 -16.61 -19.45 11.65
CA ASN A 728 -15.89 -18.18 11.44
C ASN A 728 -16.22 -17.16 12.52
N VAL A 729 -15.19 -16.50 13.08
CA VAL A 729 -15.35 -15.47 14.11
C VAL A 729 -14.71 -14.15 13.68
N SER A 730 -15.45 -13.07 13.86
CA SER A 730 -14.99 -11.72 13.53
C SER A 730 -13.89 -11.21 14.47
N VAL A 731 -13.04 -10.30 13.98
CA VAL A 731 -11.99 -9.65 14.76
C VAL A 731 -12.58 -8.93 15.98
N ARG A 732 -13.75 -8.32 15.80
CA ARG A 732 -14.43 -7.53 16.83
C ARG A 732 -14.90 -8.37 18.01
N ASP A 733 -15.38 -9.59 17.76
CA ASP A 733 -15.78 -10.51 18.82
C ASP A 733 -14.57 -11.03 19.62
N LEU A 734 -13.43 -11.20 18.94
CA LEU A 734 -12.17 -11.55 19.62
C LEU A 734 -11.65 -10.40 20.50
N HIS A 735 -11.91 -9.14 20.16
CA HIS A 735 -11.46 -7.99 20.96
C HIS A 735 -12.22 -7.81 22.28
N THR A 736 -13.50 -8.19 22.34
CA THR A 736 -14.31 -8.04 23.56
C THR A 736 -14.05 -9.15 24.57
N GLY A 737 -13.62 -10.34 24.11
CA GLY A 737 -13.35 -11.50 24.95
C GLY A 737 -14.61 -12.27 25.41
N GLU A 738 -15.81 -11.70 25.21
CA GLU A 738 -17.09 -12.28 25.60
C GLU A 738 -17.41 -13.59 24.85
N ILE A 739 -16.84 -13.76 23.65
CA ILE A 739 -17.08 -14.93 22.79
C ILE A 739 -16.62 -16.24 23.43
N ALA A 740 -15.52 -16.23 24.17
CA ALA A 740 -14.99 -17.43 24.80
C ALA A 740 -15.91 -17.94 25.92
N ASP A 741 -16.44 -17.03 26.73
CA ASP A 741 -17.40 -17.36 27.79
C ASP A 741 -18.74 -17.85 27.19
N GLN A 742 -19.18 -17.23 26.10
CA GLN A 742 -20.37 -17.64 25.38
C GLN A 742 -20.26 -19.06 24.81
N ILE A 743 -19.14 -19.39 24.16
CA ILE A 743 -18.89 -20.73 23.63
C ILE A 743 -18.84 -21.75 24.77
N ALA A 744 -18.14 -21.46 25.87
CA ALA A 744 -18.07 -22.34 27.02
C ALA A 744 -19.45 -22.64 27.63
N ASP A 745 -20.30 -21.62 27.79
CA ASP A 745 -21.66 -21.77 28.30
C ASP A 745 -22.50 -22.67 27.39
N ARG A 746 -22.42 -22.47 26.06
CA ARG A 746 -23.19 -23.27 25.10
C ARG A 746 -22.73 -24.71 24.99
N LEU A 747 -21.43 -24.95 24.94
CA LEU A 747 -20.87 -26.30 24.98
C LEU A 747 -21.35 -27.05 26.23
N THR A 748 -21.32 -26.38 27.38
CA THR A 748 -21.81 -26.95 28.65
C THR A 748 -23.32 -27.23 28.59
N ARG A 749 -24.12 -26.27 28.11
CA ARG A 749 -25.58 -26.37 28.05
C ARG A 749 -26.06 -27.52 27.18
N TYR A 750 -25.44 -27.73 26.01
CA TYR A 750 -25.81 -28.78 25.07
C TYR A 750 -25.01 -30.08 25.26
N GLY A 751 -24.08 -30.13 26.23
CA GLY A 751 -23.27 -31.32 26.52
C GLY A 751 -22.31 -31.69 25.39
N VAL A 752 -21.82 -30.70 24.64
CA VAL A 752 -20.91 -30.92 23.50
C VAL A 752 -19.46 -30.86 24.00
N PRO A 753 -18.63 -31.89 23.74
CA PRO A 753 -17.21 -31.85 24.05
C PRO A 753 -16.51 -30.68 23.31
N PRO A 754 -15.65 -29.89 23.97
CA PRO A 754 -15.04 -28.71 23.35
C PRO A 754 -14.22 -28.97 22.09
N ASP A 755 -13.62 -30.16 21.97
CA ASP A 755 -12.84 -30.61 20.80
C ASP A 755 -13.69 -30.85 19.54
N ARG A 756 -15.03 -30.84 19.68
CA ARG A 756 -15.99 -30.90 18.57
C ARG A 756 -16.28 -29.54 17.94
N LEU A 757 -15.76 -28.47 18.51
CA LEU A 757 -15.87 -27.13 17.95
C LEU A 757 -14.49 -26.59 17.58
N GLN A 758 -14.45 -25.89 16.46
CA GLN A 758 -13.27 -25.17 15.98
C GLN A 758 -13.66 -23.75 15.60
N VAL A 759 -12.81 -22.80 15.95
CA VAL A 759 -12.97 -21.39 15.58
C VAL A 759 -11.96 -21.04 14.51
N GLU A 760 -12.45 -20.47 13.41
CA GLU A 760 -11.67 -19.96 12.29
C GLU A 760 -11.54 -18.43 12.44
N ILE A 761 -10.31 -17.95 12.25
CA ILE A 761 -9.95 -16.54 12.32
C ILE A 761 -9.17 -16.18 11.07
N THR A 762 -9.47 -15.04 10.45
CA THR A 762 -8.71 -14.59 9.27
C THR A 762 -7.33 -14.07 9.65
N GLU A 763 -6.39 -14.14 8.72
CA GLU A 763 -5.04 -13.60 8.89
C GLU A 763 -5.02 -12.12 9.33
N GLY A 764 -5.86 -11.30 8.70
CA GLY A 764 -5.99 -9.87 9.01
C GLY A 764 -6.44 -9.60 10.46
N ALA A 765 -7.19 -10.51 11.07
CA ALA A 765 -7.65 -10.40 12.45
C ALA A 765 -6.50 -10.29 13.46
N LEU A 766 -5.36 -10.91 13.15
CA LEU A 766 -4.20 -10.96 14.05
C LEU A 766 -3.44 -9.63 14.15
N MET A 767 -3.60 -8.73 13.16
CA MET A 767 -2.76 -7.53 13.03
C MET A 767 -3.36 -6.27 13.69
N ALA A 768 -4.67 -6.24 13.95
CA ALA A 768 -5.36 -5.03 14.42
C ALA A 768 -5.05 -4.68 15.90
N ASP A 769 -5.13 -5.66 16.82
CA ASP A 769 -4.68 -5.55 18.22
C ASP A 769 -4.17 -6.92 18.73
N PRO A 770 -2.90 -7.26 18.48
CA PRO A 770 -2.36 -8.59 18.74
C PRO A 770 -2.47 -9.06 20.20
N ARG A 771 -2.53 -8.13 21.17
CA ARG A 771 -2.55 -8.48 22.59
C ARG A 771 -3.92 -8.99 23.03
N ARG A 772 -5.00 -8.33 22.61
CA ARG A 772 -6.36 -8.72 22.97
C ARG A 772 -6.78 -9.98 22.25
N VAL A 773 -6.50 -10.06 20.96
CA VAL A 773 -6.80 -11.24 20.14
C VAL A 773 -6.10 -12.48 20.71
N LEU A 774 -4.81 -12.37 21.07
CA LEU A 774 -4.07 -13.46 21.70
C LEU A 774 -4.70 -13.91 23.04
N ALA A 775 -5.21 -12.99 23.85
CA ALA A 775 -5.85 -13.33 25.12
C ALA A 775 -7.13 -14.16 24.92
N SER A 776 -7.98 -13.75 23.98
CA SER A 776 -9.24 -14.46 23.65
C SER A 776 -8.96 -15.83 23.02
N ILE A 777 -8.02 -15.91 22.07
CA ILE A 777 -7.60 -17.19 21.47
C ILE A 777 -7.03 -18.13 22.53
N THR A 778 -6.21 -17.62 23.46
CA THR A 778 -5.66 -18.43 24.56
C THR A 778 -6.76 -18.92 25.50
N GLN A 779 -7.83 -18.14 25.70
CA GLN A 779 -8.98 -18.57 26.49
C GLN A 779 -9.76 -19.68 25.79
N LEU A 780 -10.07 -19.53 24.50
CA LEU A 780 -10.71 -20.57 23.69
C LEU A 780 -9.90 -21.88 23.68
N HIS A 781 -8.59 -21.78 23.50
CA HIS A 781 -7.71 -22.94 23.56
C HIS A 781 -7.72 -23.62 24.94
N ARG A 782 -7.77 -22.86 26.04
CA ARG A 782 -7.89 -23.41 27.40
C ARG A 782 -9.22 -24.12 27.66
N ILE A 783 -10.30 -23.69 26.99
CA ILE A 783 -11.60 -24.38 27.02
C ILE A 783 -11.51 -25.74 26.30
N GLY A 784 -10.56 -25.89 25.36
CA GLY A 784 -10.36 -27.09 24.56
C GLY A 784 -10.93 -26.97 23.14
N VAL A 785 -11.31 -25.76 22.72
CA VAL A 785 -11.80 -25.46 21.36
C VAL A 785 -10.61 -25.35 20.40
N GLY A 786 -10.72 -25.98 19.23
CA GLY A 786 -9.70 -25.90 18.19
C GLY A 786 -9.62 -24.49 17.59
N ILE A 787 -8.43 -24.06 17.17
CA ILE A 787 -8.22 -22.75 16.53
C ILE A 787 -7.59 -22.99 15.16
N ALA A 788 -8.25 -22.52 14.11
CA ALA A 788 -7.77 -22.51 12.74
C ALA A 788 -7.48 -21.08 12.29
N LEU A 789 -6.39 -20.91 11.53
CA LEU A 789 -6.11 -19.67 10.81
C LEU A 789 -6.61 -19.81 9.36
N ASP A 790 -7.44 -18.86 8.95
CA ASP A 790 -8.06 -18.79 7.63
C ASP A 790 -7.34 -17.77 6.71
N ASP A 791 -7.54 -17.90 5.40
CA ASP A 791 -6.93 -17.12 4.31
C ASP A 791 -5.38 -17.09 4.34
N PHE A 792 -4.74 -18.18 4.78
CA PHE A 792 -3.30 -18.18 5.02
C PHE A 792 -2.50 -17.96 3.73
N GLY A 793 -1.69 -16.90 3.72
CA GLY A 793 -0.80 -16.58 2.61
C GLY A 793 -1.25 -15.46 1.69
N THR A 794 -2.46 -14.96 1.89
CA THR A 794 -2.97 -13.77 1.17
C THR A 794 -2.47 -12.47 1.79
N GLY A 795 -1.88 -12.51 3.00
CA GLY A 795 -1.42 -11.36 3.76
C GLY A 795 0.05 -11.40 4.21
N TYR A 796 0.44 -10.38 5.00
CA TYR A 796 1.80 -10.23 5.56
C TYR A 796 1.95 -10.97 6.91
N SER A 797 1.78 -12.28 6.93
CA SER A 797 1.97 -13.07 8.15
C SER A 797 3.45 -13.16 8.54
N SER A 798 3.78 -12.54 9.67
CA SER A 798 5.07 -12.77 10.30
C SER A 798 5.07 -14.14 10.98
N LEU A 799 5.90 -15.07 10.50
CA LEU A 799 6.12 -16.41 11.09
C LEU A 799 6.35 -16.39 12.62
N GLN A 800 6.90 -15.29 13.12
CA GLN A 800 7.12 -15.08 14.55
C GLN A 800 5.80 -14.99 15.35
N HIS A 801 4.73 -14.49 14.74
CA HIS A 801 3.41 -14.36 15.35
C HIS A 801 2.69 -15.70 15.35
N LEU A 802 2.72 -16.44 14.23
CA LEU A 802 2.13 -17.79 14.13
C LEU A 802 2.67 -18.72 15.22
N ARG A 803 3.98 -18.71 15.46
CA ARG A 803 4.63 -19.55 16.48
C ARG A 803 4.13 -19.29 17.91
N ARG A 804 3.57 -18.11 18.20
CA ARG A 804 3.09 -17.74 19.54
C ARG A 804 1.61 -18.07 19.75
N LEU A 805 0.88 -18.34 18.67
CA LEU A 805 -0.54 -18.61 18.72
C LEU A 805 -0.77 -20.11 18.95
N PRO A 806 -1.74 -20.50 19.79
CA PRO A 806 -2.09 -21.90 19.99
C PRO A 806 -2.98 -22.41 18.85
N LEU A 807 -2.48 -22.31 17.62
CA LEU A 807 -3.15 -22.81 16.42
C LEU A 807 -3.03 -24.33 16.35
N SER A 808 -4.08 -24.98 15.87
CA SER A 808 -4.08 -26.42 15.56
C SER A 808 -4.10 -26.69 14.05
N GLU A 809 -4.52 -25.71 13.26
CA GLU A 809 -4.80 -25.88 11.85
C GLU A 809 -4.65 -24.56 11.09
N VAL A 810 -4.34 -24.64 9.81
CA VAL A 810 -4.21 -23.52 8.89
C VAL A 810 -4.92 -23.89 7.59
N LYS A 811 -5.71 -22.96 7.06
CA LYS A 811 -6.45 -23.12 5.80
C LYS A 811 -5.72 -22.33 4.70
N VAL A 812 -5.32 -23.04 3.65
CA VAL A 812 -4.72 -22.44 2.46
C VAL A 812 -5.86 -21.93 1.58
N ASP A 813 -5.79 -20.64 1.24
CA ASP A 813 -6.83 -19.95 0.48
C ASP A 813 -7.11 -20.62 -0.87
N ARG A 814 -8.39 -20.66 -1.24
CA ARG A 814 -8.92 -21.33 -2.44
C ARG A 814 -8.26 -20.87 -3.72
N SER A 815 -7.99 -19.59 -3.82
CA SER A 815 -7.32 -18.93 -4.94
C SER A 815 -5.99 -19.58 -5.38
N PHE A 816 -5.12 -19.98 -4.45
CA PHE A 816 -3.85 -20.65 -4.74
C PHE A 816 -4.08 -22.12 -5.11
N VAL A 817 -5.06 -22.76 -4.46
CA VAL A 817 -5.39 -24.17 -4.69
C VAL A 817 -6.02 -24.38 -6.07
N LEU A 818 -6.82 -23.43 -6.55
CA LEU A 818 -7.38 -23.48 -7.90
C LEU A 818 -6.31 -23.39 -8.98
N GLY A 819 -5.32 -22.50 -8.80
CA GLY A 819 -4.25 -22.28 -9.77
C GLY A 819 -3.19 -23.38 -9.79
N MET A 820 -3.00 -24.13 -8.69
CA MET A 820 -1.87 -25.06 -8.54
C MET A 820 -1.79 -26.19 -9.58
N ALA A 821 -2.92 -26.53 -10.23
CA ALA A 821 -2.92 -27.56 -11.25
C ALA A 821 -2.21 -27.09 -12.52
N ASP A 822 -2.32 -25.82 -12.86
CA ASP A 822 -1.91 -25.26 -14.15
C ASP A 822 -0.80 -24.19 -14.02
N ASP A 823 -0.64 -23.59 -12.84
CA ASP A 823 0.39 -22.60 -12.53
C ASP A 823 1.50 -23.17 -11.60
N PRO A 824 2.78 -23.22 -12.06
CA PRO A 824 3.88 -23.73 -11.26
C PRO A 824 4.21 -22.86 -10.03
N ASP A 825 3.93 -21.56 -10.06
CA ASP A 825 4.20 -20.62 -8.97
C ASP A 825 3.17 -20.82 -7.85
N ASP A 826 1.87 -20.88 -8.16
CA ASP A 826 0.82 -21.23 -7.19
C ASP A 826 1.09 -22.61 -6.57
N ALA A 827 1.50 -23.59 -7.40
CA ALA A 827 1.89 -24.90 -6.90
C ALA A 827 3.11 -24.85 -5.96
N ALA A 828 4.07 -23.96 -6.20
CA ALA A 828 5.21 -23.76 -5.31
C ALA A 828 4.81 -23.08 -4.00
N ILE A 829 3.89 -22.12 -4.06
CA ILE A 829 3.32 -21.44 -2.88
C ILE A 829 2.60 -22.46 -1.99
N VAL A 830 1.66 -23.24 -2.56
CA VAL A 830 0.91 -24.27 -1.81
C VAL A 830 1.84 -25.30 -1.18
N ARG A 831 2.82 -25.83 -1.93
CA ARG A 831 3.82 -26.76 -1.37
C ARG A 831 4.61 -26.14 -0.21
N SER A 832 5.07 -24.91 -0.38
CA SER A 832 5.83 -24.19 0.65
C SER A 832 4.99 -23.95 1.91
N MET A 833 3.70 -23.65 1.75
CA MET A 833 2.77 -23.49 2.87
C MET A 833 2.56 -24.79 3.62
N ILE A 834 2.39 -25.90 2.90
CA ILE A 834 2.24 -27.23 3.49
C ILE A 834 3.49 -27.61 4.29
N GLU A 835 4.68 -27.45 3.71
CA GLU A 835 5.95 -27.74 4.38
C GLU A 835 6.16 -26.87 5.62
N LEU A 836 5.87 -25.57 5.52
CA LEU A 836 6.01 -24.62 6.62
C LEU A 836 5.05 -24.96 7.78
N ALA A 837 3.78 -25.18 7.47
CA ALA A 837 2.78 -25.54 8.48
C ALA A 837 3.12 -26.88 9.14
N GLY A 838 3.57 -27.87 8.36
CA GLY A 838 4.07 -29.14 8.86
C GLY A 838 5.28 -28.96 9.81
N ALA A 839 6.23 -28.09 9.48
CA ALA A 839 7.36 -27.77 10.35
C ALA A 839 6.95 -27.08 11.66
N LEU A 840 5.79 -26.42 11.69
CA LEU A 840 5.18 -25.82 12.89
C LEU A 840 4.27 -26.81 13.65
N GLY A 841 4.06 -28.03 13.12
CA GLY A 841 3.16 -29.03 13.69
C GLY A 841 1.68 -28.68 13.53
N LEU A 842 1.34 -27.85 12.53
CA LEU A 842 -0.02 -27.43 12.23
C LEU A 842 -0.61 -28.32 11.13
N ARG A 843 -1.89 -28.67 11.27
CA ARG A 843 -2.62 -29.36 10.20
C ARG A 843 -2.95 -28.39 9.07
N VAL A 844 -2.92 -28.85 7.82
CA VAL A 844 -3.22 -28.02 6.65
C VAL A 844 -4.53 -28.45 6.01
N VAL A 845 -5.45 -27.50 5.84
CA VAL A 845 -6.67 -27.65 5.05
C VAL A 845 -6.48 -26.88 3.75
N ALA A 846 -6.61 -27.54 2.60
CA ALA A 846 -6.66 -26.87 1.31
C ALA A 846 -8.11 -26.59 0.93
N GLU A 847 -8.45 -25.33 0.74
CA GLU A 847 -9.78 -24.91 0.29
C GLU A 847 -9.89 -24.87 -1.23
N GLY A 848 -11.12 -24.89 -1.75
CA GLY A 848 -11.33 -24.72 -3.19
C GLY A 848 -10.91 -25.91 -4.04
N VAL A 849 -10.86 -27.13 -3.49
CA VAL A 849 -10.58 -28.33 -4.28
C VAL A 849 -11.78 -28.65 -5.17
N GLU A 850 -11.67 -28.41 -6.48
CA GLU A 850 -12.77 -28.54 -7.44
C GLU A 850 -12.67 -29.78 -8.33
N ASP A 851 -11.49 -30.37 -8.46
CA ASP A 851 -11.25 -31.52 -9.33
C ASP A 851 -10.26 -32.55 -8.73
N GLU A 852 -10.21 -33.74 -9.34
CA GLU A 852 -9.39 -34.85 -8.88
C GLU A 852 -7.88 -34.61 -9.09
N ARG A 853 -7.47 -33.85 -10.11
CA ARG A 853 -6.05 -33.55 -10.37
C ARG A 853 -5.48 -32.69 -9.25
N THR A 854 -6.18 -31.62 -8.88
CA THR A 854 -5.85 -30.75 -7.75
C THR A 854 -5.77 -31.56 -6.45
N TRP A 855 -6.74 -32.44 -6.18
CA TRP A 855 -6.71 -33.33 -5.02
C TRP A 855 -5.49 -34.27 -4.99
N ARG A 856 -5.10 -34.87 -6.13
CA ARG A 856 -3.91 -35.73 -6.22
C ARG A 856 -2.61 -34.94 -6.01
N LEU A 857 -2.53 -33.70 -6.49
CA LEU A 857 -1.37 -32.83 -6.27
C LEU A 857 -1.23 -32.48 -4.79
N LEU A 858 -2.33 -32.17 -4.11
CA LEU A 858 -2.36 -31.93 -2.66
C LEU A 858 -1.95 -33.18 -1.86
N HIS A 859 -2.43 -34.37 -2.26
CA HIS A 859 -1.98 -35.63 -1.67
C HIS A 859 -0.47 -35.83 -1.84
N ALA A 860 0.07 -35.59 -3.04
CA ALA A 860 1.50 -35.71 -3.31
C ALA A 860 2.35 -34.68 -2.54
N ALA A 861 1.80 -33.49 -2.30
CA ALA A 861 2.42 -32.44 -1.49
C ALA A 861 2.35 -32.72 0.03
N GLY A 862 1.61 -33.75 0.46
CA GLY A 862 1.45 -34.11 1.87
C GLY A 862 0.45 -33.24 2.64
N CYS A 863 -0.54 -32.65 1.94
CA CYS A 863 -1.63 -31.92 2.59
C CYS A 863 -2.53 -32.87 3.41
N ASP A 864 -3.03 -32.42 4.56
CA ASP A 864 -3.79 -33.28 5.48
C ASP A 864 -5.28 -33.39 5.10
N VAL A 865 -5.90 -32.26 4.76
CA VAL A 865 -7.36 -32.15 4.60
C VAL A 865 -7.69 -31.32 3.35
N ALA A 866 -8.72 -31.73 2.61
CA ALA A 866 -9.28 -31.03 1.47
C ALA A 866 -10.71 -30.59 1.75
N GLN A 867 -11.05 -29.39 1.28
CA GLN A 867 -12.40 -28.86 1.27
C GLN A 867 -12.69 -28.21 -0.08
N GLY A 868 -13.83 -28.53 -0.69
CA GLY A 868 -14.19 -27.95 -1.98
C GLY A 868 -15.29 -28.72 -2.71
N TRP A 869 -15.68 -28.19 -3.88
CA TRP A 869 -16.82 -28.70 -4.66
C TRP A 869 -16.58 -30.06 -5.30
N PHE A 870 -15.32 -30.49 -5.43
CA PHE A 870 -14.98 -31.84 -5.88
C PHE A 870 -15.71 -32.91 -5.05
N HIS A 871 -15.84 -32.67 -3.74
CA HIS A 871 -16.53 -33.58 -2.83
C HIS A 871 -17.99 -33.18 -2.62
N ALA A 872 -18.24 -31.93 -2.22
CA ALA A 872 -19.60 -31.43 -2.05
C ALA A 872 -19.65 -29.89 -1.95
N ARG A 873 -20.77 -29.32 -2.42
CA ARG A 873 -21.15 -27.94 -2.11
C ARG A 873 -21.68 -27.85 -0.67
N PRO A 874 -21.65 -26.66 -0.05
CA PRO A 874 -22.33 -26.45 1.23
C PRO A 874 -23.80 -26.85 1.16
N MET A 875 -24.31 -27.53 2.17
CA MET A 875 -25.69 -28.05 2.20
C MET A 875 -26.36 -27.90 3.58
N PRO A 876 -27.70 -27.89 3.68
CA PRO A 876 -28.40 -27.90 4.96
C PRO A 876 -28.04 -29.13 5.83
N ALA A 877 -28.24 -29.02 7.14
CA ALA A 877 -27.89 -30.09 8.10
C ALA A 877 -28.56 -31.44 7.80
N GLU A 878 -29.81 -31.44 7.35
CA GLU A 878 -30.57 -32.66 7.03
C GLU A 878 -30.04 -33.36 5.77
N GLU A 879 -29.65 -32.55 4.77
CA GLU A 879 -29.04 -33.05 3.54
C GLU A 879 -27.64 -33.63 3.81
N LEU A 880 -26.88 -33.03 4.74
CA LEU A 880 -25.56 -33.54 5.12
C LEU A 880 -25.63 -34.98 5.66
N VAL A 881 -26.58 -35.29 6.55
CA VAL A 881 -26.73 -36.65 7.10
C VAL A 881 -27.04 -37.64 5.98
N THR A 882 -27.90 -37.24 5.04
CA THR A 882 -28.23 -38.05 3.87
C THR A 882 -27.01 -38.25 2.97
N TRP A 883 -26.23 -37.19 2.73
CA TRP A 883 -25.01 -37.25 1.94
C TRP A 883 -23.95 -38.16 2.58
N LEU A 884 -23.71 -38.04 3.90
CA LEU A 884 -22.77 -38.89 4.65
C LEU A 884 -23.11 -40.37 4.53
N SER A 885 -24.40 -40.73 4.52
CA SER A 885 -24.81 -42.14 4.37
C SER A 885 -24.47 -42.74 2.99
N ARG A 886 -24.38 -41.88 1.96
CA ARG A 886 -24.10 -42.26 0.57
C ARG A 886 -22.64 -42.08 0.19
N TYR A 887 -21.91 -41.25 0.92
CA TYR A 887 -20.52 -40.93 0.65
C TYR A 887 -19.64 -42.20 0.67
N ARG A 888 -18.68 -42.23 -0.25
CA ARG A 888 -17.69 -43.29 -0.36
C ARG A 888 -16.31 -42.63 -0.38
N PRO A 889 -15.41 -42.98 0.56
CA PRO A 889 -14.06 -42.42 0.59
C PRO A 889 -13.35 -42.56 -0.75
N VAL A 890 -12.82 -41.43 -1.23
CA VAL A 890 -11.98 -41.40 -2.42
C VAL A 890 -10.56 -41.74 -1.96
N HIS A 891 -10.07 -42.92 -2.32
CA HIS A 891 -8.71 -43.34 -1.99
C HIS A 891 -7.75 -42.95 -3.10
N PRO A 892 -6.53 -42.49 -2.76
CA PRO A 892 -5.52 -42.22 -3.75
C PRO A 892 -5.14 -43.57 -4.34
N ALA A 893 -5.40 -43.77 -5.63
CA ALA A 893 -4.89 -44.93 -6.33
C ALA A 893 -3.36 -44.82 -6.32
N VAL A 894 -2.72 -45.58 -5.43
CA VAL A 894 -1.26 -45.77 -5.46
C VAL A 894 -0.97 -46.38 -6.81
N ALA A 895 -0.44 -45.58 -7.74
CA ALA A 895 0.24 -46.11 -8.90
C ALA A 895 1.38 -46.97 -8.34
N ALA A 896 1.25 -48.29 -8.46
CA ALA A 896 2.31 -49.21 -8.08
C ALA A 896 3.61 -48.78 -8.78
N ASP A 897 4.67 -48.64 -7.98
CA ASP A 897 6.04 -48.39 -8.41
C ASP A 897 6.37 -49.16 -9.69
N GLY A 898 6.63 -48.40 -10.77
CA GLY A 898 6.87 -48.94 -12.09
C GLY A 898 7.76 -48.08 -12.98
N ASP A 899 8.55 -47.13 -12.43
CA ASP A 899 9.80 -46.69 -13.06
C ASP A 899 10.65 -45.91 -12.04
N GLY A 900 11.64 -46.57 -11.45
CA GLY A 900 12.66 -45.89 -10.66
C GLY A 900 13.48 -44.94 -11.56
N PRO A 901 14.04 -43.85 -11.01
CA PRO A 901 14.77 -42.86 -11.80
C PRO A 901 15.98 -43.50 -12.47
N ARG A 902 15.94 -43.63 -13.80
CA ARG A 902 17.10 -44.01 -14.60
C ARG A 902 18.17 -42.94 -14.43
N ARG A 903 19.27 -43.29 -13.76
CA ARG A 903 20.50 -42.50 -13.75
C ARG A 903 20.90 -42.14 -15.19
N PRO A 904 21.29 -40.89 -15.46
CA PRO A 904 21.83 -40.54 -16.78
C PRO A 904 23.21 -41.22 -16.98
N PRO A 905 23.55 -41.62 -18.21
CA PRO A 905 24.85 -42.19 -18.51
C PRO A 905 25.95 -41.13 -18.38
N ARG A 906 27.13 -41.59 -17.95
CA ARG A 906 28.30 -40.82 -17.51
C ARG A 906 28.81 -39.76 -18.49
#